data_AF-A0A8H2WSA0-F1
#
_entry.id   AF-A0A8H2WSA0-F1
#
_cell.length_a   1.000
_cell.length_b   1.000
_cell.length_c   1.000
_cell.angle_alpha   90.00
_cell.angle_beta   90.00
_cell.angle_gamma   90.00
#
_symmetry.space_group_name_H-M   'P 1'
#
loop_
_entity.id
_entity.type
_entity.pdbx_description
1 polymer ?
#
loop_
_entity_poly.entity_id
_entity_poly.type
_entity_poly.pdbx_seq_one_letter_code
_entity_poly.pdbx_strand_id
1 'polypeptide(L)'
;MMLESFYASQLAVMAGYAFFAMLVENYISKKHTPKAEEGDPISGRRPTVASEQAARALSYKYLVVYGVVMAADWLQGPYVYSLYKDQYGYSERMVATLFVTGFLSAGLAAPTVGVWADNYGRKRICMGFCVSYAISCLCTFVNWLPVNLTGRVFGGVSTSILFSCFDSWLVSAAQTANVSSQDLSSIFSSATLINGLVAAGMGIFSNALVAKTQSFASPFAASALCLVVAWFLIASMWSENHGSRTESATADLLQIRRLKEAWGIVREDSSMIVLGLVQTCFEGSMYLFVFLWVPSMQEAAGSGSLPLGMIFSAYMVCMMLGSLVYKCLVAYGGGGESTLVLHAKLSSLTLMTAAFALAVGNLATDPHWRFWAFCLFEACVGMYYPIQGMLRGTMIQNDHRATTTIMIAAPVLLSLATGAFAASASEWQSRSIYQVLTDRFATSDGSGPSCNTGDRKYCGGTFKGITNHLDYIQGMGFDSVWISPITKNIGNTGYGEGYHGYWPMDLNNLNEGFGTPDDLKELSAALHKRGMYLMVDVVVNHFAATSTPPSLTYGGYSPFNAETDYHPFCWITDFNNQTQVEQCWLGDTTVALTDINTESENVVNTYNAWIKNLTSFYNIDGIRIDTVKHVRKDFWPAFVKSSGVFSIGEVLSNETQYTGDYTNYMDAVLDYPSWFAVTQAFASTTGNIALIAQNIPETQKYFKNGGISTGAFLENHDQPRFQSWTTDLSLVKNAMAYTFVTDGIPILYYGQEQGYTGGNEPASREALWFTSYQTQNKPLVDHVVKLNAVRKAAIAGDSKFLSTQMKVVANSTHNIAVQKGKLLTALTNVGSQGAAENFELTGTGYSANEQLVDVLSCANITADASGNVVVPLKGGNPQVIIPVSQLSGSGLCGSAKSAVTTTSGNKNGATALGYVSAFLAAAVGVVGVLPLLF
;
A
#
# COMPACT_ATOMS: atom_id res chain seq x y z
N MET A 1 21.76 -9.27 -22.23
CA MET A 1 22.18 -10.38 -23.13
C MET A 1 22.05 -11.75 -22.49
N MET A 2 22.70 -12.07 -21.35
CA MET A 2 22.60 -13.43 -20.73
C MET A 2 21.19 -13.82 -20.23
N LEU A 3 20.41 -12.88 -19.67
CA LEU A 3 19.04 -13.14 -19.19
C LEU A 3 18.05 -13.38 -20.34
N GLU A 4 18.14 -12.60 -21.41
CA GLU A 4 17.26 -12.75 -22.59
C GLU A 4 17.50 -14.08 -23.30
N SER A 5 18.76 -14.51 -23.44
CA SER A 5 19.08 -15.84 -23.97
C SER A 5 18.53 -16.97 -23.11
N PHE A 6 18.51 -16.80 -21.78
CA PHE A 6 17.92 -17.80 -20.87
C PHE A 6 16.42 -17.95 -21.14
N TYR A 7 15.63 -16.88 -21.03
CA TYR A 7 14.18 -16.97 -21.21
C TYR A 7 13.77 -17.43 -22.62
N ALA A 8 14.50 -16.99 -23.66
CA ALA A 8 14.28 -17.46 -25.02
C ALA A 8 14.53 -18.98 -25.17
N SER A 9 15.63 -19.49 -24.58
CA SER A 9 15.94 -20.92 -24.59
C SER A 9 14.91 -21.76 -23.85
N GLN A 10 14.47 -21.31 -22.67
CA GLN A 10 13.46 -22.00 -21.87
C GLN A 10 12.11 -22.01 -22.57
N LEU A 11 11.69 -20.89 -23.17
CA LEU A 11 10.46 -20.81 -23.96
C LEU A 11 10.46 -21.79 -25.13
N ALA A 12 11.58 -21.89 -25.87
CA ALA A 12 11.71 -22.84 -26.98
C ALA A 12 11.58 -24.30 -26.51
N VAL A 13 12.23 -24.65 -25.40
CA VAL A 13 12.13 -25.98 -24.79
C VAL A 13 10.69 -26.29 -24.37
N MET A 14 10.04 -25.36 -23.67
CA MET A 14 8.65 -25.53 -23.20
C MET A 14 7.66 -25.64 -24.36
N ALA A 15 7.82 -24.83 -25.41
CA ALA A 15 7.00 -24.92 -26.61
C ALA A 15 7.19 -26.29 -27.31
N GLY A 16 8.42 -26.81 -27.34
CA GLY A 16 8.72 -28.14 -27.85
C GLY A 16 8.02 -29.26 -27.04
N TYR A 17 8.06 -29.17 -25.71
CA TYR A 17 7.34 -30.10 -24.84
C TYR A 17 5.82 -30.00 -25.01
N ALA A 18 5.28 -28.80 -25.13
CA ALA A 18 3.85 -28.59 -25.35
C ALA A 18 3.40 -29.17 -26.69
N PHE A 19 4.19 -29.00 -27.74
CA PHE A 19 3.93 -29.63 -29.04
C PHE A 19 3.95 -31.16 -28.94
N PHE A 20 4.95 -31.73 -28.25
CA PHE A 20 5.01 -33.17 -28.01
C PHE A 20 3.80 -33.67 -27.20
N ALA A 21 3.42 -32.98 -26.12
CA ALA A 21 2.28 -33.32 -25.30
C ALA A 21 0.96 -33.29 -26.10
N MET A 22 0.79 -32.32 -27.00
CA MET A 22 -0.35 -32.27 -27.93
C MET A 22 -0.37 -33.47 -28.90
N LEU A 23 0.79 -33.91 -29.39
CA LEU A 23 0.87 -35.10 -30.25
C LEU A 23 0.52 -36.39 -29.48
N VAL A 24 0.99 -36.51 -28.23
CA VAL A 24 0.68 -37.62 -27.34
C VAL A 24 -0.80 -37.65 -26.98
N GLU A 25 -1.40 -36.52 -26.65
CA GLU A 25 -2.84 -36.40 -26.38
C GLU A 25 -3.67 -36.80 -27.61
N ASN A 26 -3.31 -36.30 -28.80
CA ASN A 26 -3.96 -36.70 -30.04
C ASN A 26 -3.83 -38.21 -30.32
N TYR A 27 -2.71 -38.82 -29.96
CA TYR A 27 -2.51 -40.27 -30.10
C TYR A 27 -3.34 -41.08 -29.10
N ILE A 28 -3.39 -40.66 -27.83
CA ILE A 28 -4.17 -41.32 -26.77
C ILE A 28 -5.67 -41.18 -27.07
N SER A 29 -6.13 -39.99 -27.45
CA SER A 29 -7.53 -39.71 -27.80
C SER A 29 -8.02 -40.57 -28.98
N LYS A 30 -7.16 -40.80 -29.99
CA LYS A 30 -7.43 -41.72 -31.11
C LYS A 30 -7.45 -43.20 -30.70
N LYS A 31 -6.78 -43.58 -29.61
CA LYS A 31 -6.69 -44.97 -29.13
C LYS A 31 -7.78 -45.33 -28.12
N HIS A 32 -8.35 -44.34 -27.42
CA HIS A 32 -9.45 -44.48 -26.45
C HIS A 32 -10.82 -44.10 -27.01
N THR A 33 -10.94 -43.80 -28.31
CA THR A 33 -12.24 -43.79 -28.97
C THR A 33 -12.74 -45.24 -29.02
N PRO A 34 -13.88 -45.59 -28.38
CA PRO A 34 -14.39 -46.96 -28.46
C PRO A 34 -14.61 -47.31 -29.93
N LYS A 35 -14.07 -48.46 -30.37
CA LYS A 35 -14.54 -49.09 -31.60
C LYS A 35 -16.05 -49.24 -31.44
N ALA A 36 -16.82 -48.65 -32.36
CA ALA A 36 -18.25 -48.85 -32.41
C ALA A 36 -18.54 -50.36 -32.42
N GLU A 37 -19.00 -50.90 -31.29
CA GLU A 37 -19.59 -52.23 -31.25
C GLU A 37 -20.94 -52.16 -31.96
N GLU A 38 -21.14 -53.12 -32.86
CA GLU A 38 -22.41 -53.37 -33.51
C GLU A 38 -23.51 -53.62 -32.48
N GLY A 39 -24.56 -52.79 -32.51
CA GLY A 39 -25.90 -53.19 -32.06
C GLY A 39 -26.57 -52.30 -31.01
N ASP A 40 -27.38 -51.33 -31.46
CA ASP A 40 -28.74 -51.12 -30.91
C ASP A 40 -29.66 -50.45 -31.97
N PRO A 41 -30.81 -51.02 -32.39
CA PRO A 41 -31.51 -50.65 -33.63
C PRO A 41 -32.52 -49.47 -33.55
N ILE A 42 -32.44 -48.54 -32.57
CA ILE A 42 -33.55 -47.58 -32.34
C ILE A 42 -33.20 -46.09 -32.53
N SER A 43 -31.95 -45.69 -32.78
CA SER A 43 -31.63 -44.30 -33.19
C SER A 43 -31.02 -44.23 -34.59
N GLY A 44 -31.86 -44.44 -35.60
CA GLY A 44 -31.49 -44.27 -37.00
C GLY A 44 -31.19 -42.80 -37.36
N ARG A 45 -29.94 -42.35 -37.18
CA ARG A 45 -29.36 -41.25 -37.97
C ARG A 45 -27.83 -41.34 -37.97
N ARG A 46 -27.26 -41.87 -39.06
CA ARG A 46 -25.88 -41.52 -39.45
C ARG A 46 -25.82 -39.99 -39.62
N PRO A 47 -24.79 -39.29 -39.12
CA PRO A 47 -24.62 -37.87 -39.42
C PRO A 47 -24.60 -37.71 -40.94
N THR A 48 -25.49 -36.88 -41.48
CA THR A 48 -25.50 -36.58 -42.91
C THR A 48 -24.24 -35.77 -43.24
N VAL A 49 -23.67 -35.95 -44.44
CA VAL A 49 -22.51 -35.17 -44.92
C VAL A 49 -22.73 -33.65 -44.75
N ALA A 50 -23.99 -33.20 -44.84
CA ALA A 50 -24.39 -31.82 -44.59
C ALA A 50 -24.19 -31.34 -43.14
N SER A 51 -24.41 -32.21 -42.14
CA SER A 51 -24.18 -31.90 -40.72
C SER A 51 -22.70 -31.71 -40.41
N GLU A 52 -21.83 -32.53 -41.00
CA GLU A 52 -20.39 -32.45 -40.82
C GLU A 52 -19.79 -31.20 -41.51
N GLN A 53 -20.31 -30.85 -42.68
CA GLN A 53 -19.96 -29.60 -43.38
C GLN A 53 -20.44 -28.36 -42.63
N ALA A 54 -21.65 -28.38 -42.04
CA ALA A 54 -22.17 -27.29 -41.23
C ALA A 54 -21.33 -27.07 -39.95
N ALA A 55 -20.91 -28.15 -39.28
CA ALA A 55 -20.04 -28.09 -38.12
C ALA A 55 -18.65 -27.50 -38.46
N ARG A 56 -18.03 -27.93 -39.57
CA ARG A 56 -16.74 -27.38 -40.04
C ARG A 56 -16.85 -25.89 -40.42
N ALA A 57 -17.92 -25.50 -41.10
CA ALA A 57 -18.16 -24.11 -41.47
C ALA A 57 -18.38 -23.21 -40.25
N LEU A 58 -19.13 -23.69 -39.24
CA LEU A 58 -19.33 -22.97 -37.99
C LEU A 58 -18.03 -22.86 -37.17
N SER A 59 -17.27 -23.95 -37.09
CA SER A 59 -15.96 -24.00 -36.44
C SER A 59 -15.02 -22.94 -37.02
N TYR A 60 -14.88 -22.90 -38.36
CA TYR A 60 -14.06 -21.89 -39.02
C TYR A 60 -14.51 -20.45 -38.73
N LYS A 61 -15.83 -20.19 -38.80
CA LYS A 61 -16.40 -18.85 -38.53
C LYS A 61 -16.15 -18.36 -37.10
N TYR A 62 -16.19 -19.26 -36.12
CA TYR A 62 -15.95 -18.90 -34.72
C TYR A 62 -14.45 -18.76 -34.43
N LEU A 63 -13.64 -19.75 -34.80
CA LEU A 63 -12.23 -19.82 -34.43
C LEU A 63 -11.39 -18.68 -35.03
N VAL A 64 -11.71 -18.24 -36.26
CA VAL A 64 -11.02 -17.09 -36.88
C VAL A 64 -11.29 -15.79 -36.10
N VAL A 65 -12.55 -15.52 -35.78
CA VAL A 65 -12.92 -14.32 -35.01
C VAL A 65 -12.35 -14.38 -33.60
N TYR A 66 -12.51 -15.52 -32.93
CA TYR A 66 -12.03 -15.74 -31.57
C TYR A 66 -10.50 -15.58 -31.48
N GLY A 67 -9.76 -16.12 -32.45
CA GLY A 67 -8.30 -15.96 -32.50
C GLY A 67 -7.84 -14.50 -32.61
N VAL A 68 -8.49 -13.68 -33.44
CA VAL A 68 -8.14 -12.25 -33.59
C VAL A 68 -8.52 -11.46 -32.33
N VAL A 69 -9.65 -11.77 -31.72
CA VAL A 69 -10.10 -11.14 -30.48
C VAL A 69 -9.17 -11.48 -29.32
N MET A 70 -8.79 -12.75 -29.14
CA MET A 70 -7.81 -13.15 -28.14
C MET A 70 -6.43 -12.54 -28.42
N ALA A 71 -6.05 -12.36 -29.68
CA ALA A 71 -4.81 -11.70 -30.03
C ALA A 71 -4.79 -10.24 -29.53
N ALA A 72 -5.90 -9.52 -29.68
CA ALA A 72 -6.01 -8.16 -29.17
C ALA A 72 -5.85 -8.10 -27.64
N ASP A 73 -6.43 -9.04 -26.90
CA ASP A 73 -6.36 -9.08 -25.44
C ASP A 73 -4.93 -9.37 -24.95
N TRP A 74 -4.30 -10.42 -25.47
CA TRP A 74 -2.98 -10.87 -25.02
C TRP A 74 -1.81 -9.96 -25.42
N LEU A 75 -2.00 -9.08 -26.41
CA LEU A 75 -0.99 -8.07 -26.77
C LEU A 75 -0.70 -7.11 -25.61
N GLN A 76 -1.69 -6.80 -24.78
CA GLN A 76 -1.56 -5.81 -23.71
C GLN A 76 -1.02 -6.42 -22.41
N GLY A 77 -1.32 -7.70 -22.17
CA GLY A 77 -1.06 -8.42 -20.91
C GLY A 77 0.32 -8.17 -20.27
N PRO A 78 1.44 -8.27 -21.01
CA PRO A 78 2.77 -8.14 -20.42
C PRO A 78 3.15 -6.73 -19.94
N TYR A 79 2.49 -5.68 -20.46
CA TYR A 79 2.99 -4.30 -20.38
C TYR A 79 2.07 -3.34 -19.63
N VAL A 80 0.89 -3.77 -19.15
CA VAL A 80 -0.02 -2.90 -18.39
C VAL A 80 0.65 -2.30 -17.14
N TYR A 81 1.34 -3.12 -16.34
CA TYR A 81 2.02 -2.66 -15.13
C TYR A 81 3.14 -1.66 -15.48
N SER A 82 4.05 -2.07 -16.38
CA SER A 82 5.19 -1.25 -16.80
C SER A 82 4.79 0.04 -17.51
N LEU A 83 3.67 0.06 -18.24
CA LEU A 83 3.17 1.30 -18.84
C LEU A 83 2.84 2.34 -17.77
N TYR A 84 2.05 1.96 -16.75
CA TYR A 84 1.65 2.91 -15.72
C TYR A 84 2.76 3.24 -14.72
N LYS A 85 3.56 2.24 -14.32
CA LYS A 85 4.62 2.41 -13.33
C LYS A 85 5.89 2.97 -13.95
N ASP A 86 6.42 2.30 -14.96
CA ASP A 86 7.75 2.57 -15.50
C ASP A 86 7.75 3.71 -16.52
N GLN A 87 6.69 3.86 -17.34
CA GLN A 87 6.60 4.93 -18.34
C GLN A 87 5.82 6.16 -17.87
N TYR A 88 4.73 6.02 -17.12
CA TYR A 88 3.94 7.16 -16.61
C TYR A 88 4.29 7.60 -15.19
N GLY A 89 5.09 6.83 -14.45
CA GLY A 89 5.59 7.21 -13.13
C GLY A 89 4.53 7.19 -12.03
N TYR A 90 3.42 6.46 -12.21
CA TYR A 90 2.40 6.34 -11.17
C TYR A 90 2.93 5.60 -9.93
N SER A 91 2.44 5.98 -8.76
CA SER A 91 2.73 5.24 -7.52
C SER A 91 2.11 3.85 -7.57
N GLU A 92 2.69 2.87 -6.89
CA GLU A 92 2.16 1.49 -6.90
C GLU A 92 0.71 1.43 -6.41
N ARG A 93 0.32 2.30 -5.48
CA ARG A 93 -1.07 2.50 -5.03
C ARG A 93 -2.00 2.94 -6.16
N MET A 94 -1.57 3.87 -7.00
CA MET A 94 -2.34 4.31 -8.18
C MET A 94 -2.45 3.21 -9.22
N VAL A 95 -1.37 2.46 -9.46
CA VAL A 95 -1.39 1.30 -10.36
C VAL A 95 -2.32 0.22 -9.83
N ALA A 96 -2.25 -0.11 -8.54
CA ALA A 96 -3.19 -1.04 -7.89
C ALA A 96 -4.63 -0.58 -8.04
N THR A 97 -4.91 0.71 -7.84
CA THR A 97 -6.26 1.29 -8.03
C THR A 97 -6.76 1.09 -9.46
N LEU A 98 -5.90 1.25 -10.48
CA LEU A 98 -6.26 1.02 -11.89
C LEU A 98 -6.59 -0.46 -12.18
N PHE A 99 -5.82 -1.40 -11.62
CA PHE A 99 -6.10 -2.83 -11.76
C PHE A 99 -7.40 -3.23 -11.04
N VAL A 100 -7.59 -2.79 -9.79
CA VAL A 100 -8.82 -3.01 -9.01
C VAL A 100 -10.04 -2.44 -9.72
N THR A 101 -9.93 -1.23 -10.28
CA THR A 101 -11.04 -0.61 -11.06
C THR A 101 -11.43 -1.48 -12.26
N GLY A 102 -10.46 -2.05 -12.98
CA GLY A 102 -10.73 -2.96 -14.09
C GLY A 102 -11.44 -4.24 -13.63
N PHE A 103 -10.93 -4.90 -12.60
CA PHE A 103 -11.52 -6.15 -12.08
C PHE A 103 -12.92 -5.92 -11.48
N LEU A 104 -13.11 -4.82 -10.73
CA LEU A 104 -14.40 -4.46 -10.15
C LEU A 104 -15.42 -4.17 -11.24
N SER A 105 -15.03 -3.42 -12.28
CA SER A 105 -15.91 -3.13 -13.41
C SER A 105 -16.29 -4.40 -14.18
N ALA A 106 -15.38 -5.37 -14.32
CA ALA A 106 -15.70 -6.65 -14.93
C ALA A 106 -16.73 -7.44 -14.09
N GLY A 107 -16.48 -7.55 -12.77
CA GLY A 107 -17.40 -8.23 -11.86
C GLY A 107 -18.80 -7.62 -11.84
N LEU A 108 -18.91 -6.29 -11.85
CA LEU A 108 -20.19 -5.58 -11.89
C LEU A 108 -20.92 -5.69 -13.24
N ALA A 109 -20.18 -5.78 -14.34
CA ALA A 109 -20.77 -5.91 -15.68
C ALA A 109 -21.19 -7.34 -16.03
N ALA A 110 -20.63 -8.36 -15.38
CA ALA A 110 -20.90 -9.77 -15.69
C ALA A 110 -22.41 -10.15 -15.71
N PRO A 111 -23.26 -9.79 -14.72
CA PRO A 111 -24.67 -10.16 -14.74
C PRO A 111 -25.50 -9.39 -15.79
N THR A 112 -25.14 -8.15 -16.09
CA THR A 112 -25.90 -7.30 -17.02
C THR A 112 -25.60 -7.63 -18.48
N VAL A 113 -24.37 -8.04 -18.79
CA VAL A 113 -23.93 -8.42 -20.15
C VAL A 113 -24.77 -9.55 -20.74
N GLY A 114 -25.13 -10.57 -19.95
CA GLY A 114 -25.99 -11.66 -20.42
C GLY A 114 -27.38 -11.17 -20.85
N VAL A 115 -27.99 -10.30 -20.02
CA VAL A 115 -29.30 -9.68 -20.30
C VAL A 115 -29.21 -8.77 -21.53
N TRP A 116 -28.13 -8.00 -21.66
CA TRP A 116 -27.90 -7.15 -22.82
C TRP A 116 -27.74 -7.97 -24.10
N ALA A 117 -27.03 -9.10 -24.04
CA ALA A 117 -26.83 -10.00 -25.16
C ALA A 117 -28.16 -10.60 -25.67
N ASP A 118 -29.05 -10.97 -24.75
CA ASP A 118 -30.36 -11.53 -25.12
C ASP A 118 -31.33 -10.47 -25.67
N ASN A 119 -31.36 -9.27 -25.08
CA ASN A 119 -32.27 -8.20 -25.48
C ASN A 119 -31.84 -7.44 -26.73
N TYR A 120 -30.56 -7.07 -26.83
CA TYR A 120 -30.02 -6.23 -27.90
C TYR A 120 -29.37 -7.02 -29.05
N GLY A 121 -29.18 -8.33 -28.89
CA GLY A 121 -28.57 -9.23 -29.87
C GLY A 121 -27.10 -9.52 -29.56
N ARG A 122 -26.70 -10.79 -29.57
CA ARG A 122 -25.37 -11.22 -29.12
C ARG A 122 -24.26 -10.78 -30.09
N LYS A 123 -24.54 -10.70 -31.41
CA LYS A 123 -23.57 -10.17 -32.40
C LYS A 123 -23.28 -8.70 -32.12
N ARG A 124 -24.32 -7.89 -31.90
CA ARG A 124 -24.17 -6.46 -31.59
C ARG A 124 -23.37 -6.20 -30.33
N ILE A 125 -23.58 -7.00 -29.28
CA ILE A 125 -22.78 -6.90 -28.05
C ILE A 125 -21.32 -7.31 -28.27
N CYS A 126 -21.05 -8.34 -29.07
CA CYS A 126 -19.67 -8.71 -29.47
C CYS A 126 -18.99 -7.63 -30.34
N MET A 127 -19.75 -6.89 -31.16
CA MET A 127 -19.23 -5.70 -31.85
C MET A 127 -18.99 -4.54 -30.88
N GLY A 128 -19.85 -4.39 -29.88
CA GLY A 128 -19.69 -3.44 -28.77
C GLY A 128 -18.40 -3.66 -28.00
N PHE A 129 -18.02 -4.92 -27.76
CA PHE A 129 -16.71 -5.30 -27.19
C PHE A 129 -15.53 -4.67 -27.94
N CYS A 130 -15.54 -4.73 -29.27
CA CYS A 130 -14.44 -4.16 -30.07
C CYS A 130 -14.33 -2.64 -29.87
N VAL A 131 -15.47 -1.95 -29.74
CA VAL A 131 -15.52 -0.50 -29.54
C VAL A 131 -15.11 -0.12 -28.12
N SER A 132 -15.69 -0.76 -27.10
CA SER A 132 -15.35 -0.48 -25.69
C SER A 132 -13.88 -0.80 -25.40
N TYR A 133 -13.35 -1.87 -25.99
CA TYR A 133 -11.97 -2.25 -25.76
C TYR A 133 -10.98 -1.37 -26.53
N ALA A 134 -11.36 -0.88 -27.72
CA ALA A 134 -10.57 0.12 -28.44
C ALA A 134 -10.52 1.45 -27.67
N ILE A 135 -11.64 1.88 -27.06
CA ILE A 135 -11.66 3.06 -26.17
C ILE A 135 -10.70 2.86 -25.00
N SER A 136 -10.70 1.68 -24.37
CA SER A 136 -9.76 1.35 -23.30
C SER A 136 -8.30 1.52 -23.75
N CYS A 137 -7.95 0.99 -24.93
CA CYS A 137 -6.61 1.15 -25.52
C CYS A 137 -6.26 2.61 -25.80
N LEU A 138 -7.19 3.39 -26.34
CA LEU A 138 -6.97 4.81 -26.66
C LEU A 138 -6.76 5.65 -25.39
N CYS A 139 -7.47 5.35 -24.30
CA CYS A 139 -7.27 6.00 -23.02
C CYS A 139 -5.84 5.80 -22.48
N THR A 140 -5.19 4.66 -22.78
CA THR A 140 -3.82 4.40 -22.31
C THR A 140 -2.74 5.29 -22.92
N PHE A 141 -3.04 6.11 -23.94
CA PHE A 141 -2.09 7.07 -24.52
C PHE A 141 -2.07 8.40 -23.78
N VAL A 142 -3.04 8.64 -22.89
CA VAL A 142 -3.17 9.88 -22.14
C VAL A 142 -2.61 9.70 -20.74
N ASN A 143 -1.60 10.48 -20.37
CA ASN A 143 -1.06 10.49 -19.01
C ASN A 143 -1.92 11.37 -18.08
N TRP A 144 -3.17 10.96 -17.86
CA TRP A 144 -4.08 11.62 -16.92
C TRP A 144 -4.93 10.56 -16.21
N LEU A 145 -4.84 10.53 -14.88
CA LEU A 145 -5.42 9.45 -14.06
C LEU A 145 -6.94 9.24 -14.29
N PRO A 146 -7.80 10.28 -14.35
CA PRO A 146 -9.23 10.08 -14.62
C PRO A 146 -9.51 9.37 -15.95
N VAL A 147 -8.79 9.72 -17.02
CA VAL A 147 -8.94 9.04 -18.33
C VAL A 147 -8.47 7.60 -18.26
N ASN A 148 -7.37 7.33 -17.55
CA ASN A 148 -6.90 5.95 -17.35
C ASN A 148 -7.88 5.11 -16.51
N LEU A 149 -8.52 5.70 -15.49
CA LEU A 149 -9.58 5.04 -14.72
C LEU A 149 -10.80 4.73 -15.59
N THR A 150 -11.26 5.70 -16.40
CA THR A 150 -12.34 5.48 -17.36
C THR A 150 -11.98 4.38 -18.37
N GLY A 151 -10.74 4.40 -18.88
CA GLY A 151 -10.23 3.35 -19.75
C GLY A 151 -10.29 1.96 -19.10
N ARG A 152 -9.97 1.85 -17.81
CA ARG A 152 -10.03 0.58 -17.06
C ARG A 152 -11.47 0.11 -16.84
N VAL A 153 -12.43 1.01 -16.63
CA VAL A 153 -13.86 0.66 -16.59
C VAL A 153 -14.31 0.04 -17.91
N PHE A 154 -14.02 0.69 -19.04
CA PHE A 154 -14.35 0.13 -20.36
C PHE A 154 -13.62 -1.19 -20.64
N GLY A 155 -12.38 -1.33 -20.18
CA GLY A 155 -11.62 -2.58 -20.23
C GLY A 155 -12.33 -3.71 -19.47
N GLY A 156 -12.74 -3.46 -18.23
CA GLY A 156 -13.47 -4.44 -17.41
C GLY A 156 -14.80 -4.88 -18.02
N VAL A 157 -15.60 -3.94 -18.53
CA VAL A 157 -16.85 -4.28 -19.27
C VAL A 157 -16.54 -5.16 -20.48
N SER A 158 -15.45 -4.86 -21.21
CA SER A 158 -15.03 -5.64 -22.38
C SER A 158 -14.62 -7.06 -21.98
N THR A 159 -13.85 -7.24 -20.90
CA THR A 159 -13.49 -8.55 -20.37
C THR A 159 -14.73 -9.39 -20.05
N SER A 160 -15.77 -8.80 -19.47
CA SER A 160 -17.03 -9.51 -19.17
C SER A 160 -17.80 -9.91 -20.43
N ILE A 161 -17.76 -9.09 -21.49
CA ILE A 161 -18.36 -9.45 -22.79
C ILE A 161 -17.59 -10.61 -23.43
N LEU A 162 -16.25 -10.57 -23.39
CA LEU A 162 -15.38 -11.57 -24.00
C LEU A 162 -15.67 -12.99 -23.49
N PHE A 163 -15.71 -13.16 -22.17
CA PHE A 163 -15.87 -14.48 -21.54
C PHE A 163 -17.33 -14.92 -21.36
N SER A 164 -18.31 -14.14 -21.84
CA SER A 164 -19.74 -14.47 -21.70
C SER A 164 -20.49 -14.50 -23.03
N CYS A 165 -20.40 -13.41 -23.80
CA CYS A 165 -21.23 -13.22 -24.99
C CYS A 165 -20.75 -14.07 -26.18
N PHE A 166 -19.44 -14.26 -26.33
CA PHE A 166 -18.84 -15.05 -27.41
C PHE A 166 -19.25 -16.53 -27.33
N ASP A 167 -19.13 -17.13 -26.14
CA ASP A 167 -19.55 -18.52 -25.91
C ASP A 167 -21.06 -18.67 -26.09
N SER A 168 -21.84 -17.72 -25.58
CA SER A 168 -23.30 -17.71 -25.76
C SER A 168 -23.69 -17.63 -27.24
N TRP A 169 -22.98 -16.83 -28.05
CA TRP A 169 -23.22 -16.77 -29.50
C TRP A 169 -22.95 -18.12 -30.17
N LEU A 170 -21.83 -18.78 -29.84
CA LEU A 170 -21.46 -20.07 -30.41
C LEU A 170 -22.50 -21.15 -30.10
N VAL A 171 -22.94 -21.25 -28.85
CA VAL A 171 -23.95 -22.25 -28.42
C VAL A 171 -25.26 -22.08 -29.21
N SER A 172 -25.73 -20.83 -29.37
CA SER A 172 -26.97 -20.56 -30.12
C SER A 172 -26.81 -20.80 -31.63
N ALA A 173 -25.65 -20.46 -32.20
CA ALA A 173 -25.35 -20.73 -33.61
C ALA A 173 -25.28 -22.24 -33.89
N ALA A 174 -24.71 -23.02 -32.97
CA ALA A 174 -24.64 -24.48 -33.06
C ALA A 174 -26.03 -25.15 -33.00
N GLN A 175 -26.90 -24.66 -32.12
CA GLN A 175 -28.30 -25.11 -32.05
C GLN A 175 -29.05 -24.82 -33.35
N THR A 176 -28.88 -23.61 -33.92
CA THR A 176 -29.50 -23.22 -35.18
C THR A 176 -28.99 -24.04 -36.37
N ALA A 177 -27.70 -24.39 -36.37
CA ALA A 177 -27.07 -25.22 -37.38
C ALA A 177 -27.26 -26.73 -37.17
N ASN A 178 -28.01 -27.14 -36.12
CA ASN A 178 -28.28 -28.53 -35.75
C ASN A 178 -27.00 -29.38 -35.58
N VAL A 179 -25.96 -28.76 -35.02
CA VAL A 179 -24.65 -29.39 -34.75
C VAL A 179 -24.76 -30.26 -33.50
N SER A 180 -24.12 -31.44 -33.52
CA SER A 180 -24.16 -32.36 -32.38
C SER A 180 -23.43 -31.79 -31.15
N SER A 181 -23.82 -32.19 -29.94
CA SER A 181 -23.15 -31.78 -28.70
C SER A 181 -21.67 -32.18 -28.66
N GLN A 182 -21.32 -33.28 -29.34
CA GLN A 182 -19.94 -33.77 -29.45
C GLN A 182 -19.08 -32.86 -30.35
N ASP A 183 -19.63 -32.42 -31.48
CA ASP A 183 -18.95 -31.48 -32.38
C ASP A 183 -18.80 -30.09 -31.74
N LEU A 184 -19.81 -29.62 -30.98
CA LEU A 184 -19.73 -28.36 -30.24
C LEU A 184 -18.61 -28.38 -29.18
N SER A 185 -18.49 -29.48 -28.42
CA SER A 185 -17.40 -29.67 -27.46
C SER A 185 -16.03 -29.66 -28.15
N SER A 186 -15.92 -30.24 -29.34
CA SER A 186 -14.69 -30.21 -30.16
C SER A 186 -14.31 -28.78 -30.59
N ILE A 187 -15.29 -27.93 -30.92
CA ILE A 187 -15.07 -26.51 -31.25
C ILE A 187 -14.53 -25.75 -30.04
N PHE A 188 -15.12 -25.93 -28.85
CA PHE A 188 -14.62 -25.30 -27.61
C PHE A 188 -13.19 -25.75 -27.27
N SER A 189 -12.88 -27.04 -27.39
CA SER A 189 -11.52 -27.56 -27.20
C SER A 189 -10.53 -26.93 -28.19
N SER A 190 -10.95 -26.74 -29.45
CA SER A 190 -10.12 -26.08 -30.47
C SER A 190 -9.91 -24.60 -30.17
N ALA A 191 -10.92 -23.92 -29.63
CA ALA A 191 -10.83 -22.52 -29.23
C ALA A 191 -9.82 -22.31 -28.08
N THR A 192 -9.83 -23.18 -27.06
CA THR A 192 -8.85 -23.15 -25.97
C THR A 192 -7.42 -23.35 -26.46
N LEU A 193 -7.21 -24.28 -27.41
CA LEU A 193 -5.89 -24.52 -28.00
C LEU A 193 -5.41 -23.30 -28.82
N ILE A 194 -6.28 -22.71 -29.63
CA ILE A 194 -5.97 -21.48 -30.37
C ILE A 194 -5.65 -20.34 -29.41
N ASN A 195 -6.39 -20.20 -28.31
CA ASN A 195 -6.14 -19.18 -27.31
C ASN A 195 -4.71 -19.28 -26.75
N GLY A 196 -4.29 -20.48 -26.32
CA GLY A 196 -2.93 -20.69 -25.79
C GLY A 196 -1.82 -20.39 -26.80
N LEU A 197 -1.99 -20.81 -28.06
CA LEU A 197 -1.04 -20.52 -29.13
C LEU A 197 -0.97 -19.03 -29.47
N VAL A 198 -2.12 -18.37 -29.56
CA VAL A 198 -2.22 -16.93 -29.83
C VAL A 198 -1.61 -16.12 -28.69
N ALA A 199 -1.88 -16.49 -27.43
CA ALA A 199 -1.33 -15.82 -26.25
C ALA A 199 0.20 -15.85 -26.24
N ALA A 200 0.80 -17.03 -26.47
CA ALA A 200 2.25 -17.18 -26.58
C ALA A 200 2.83 -16.41 -27.78
N GLY A 201 2.15 -16.43 -28.94
CA GLY A 201 2.59 -15.68 -30.11
C GLY A 201 2.55 -14.15 -29.90
N MET A 202 1.48 -13.64 -29.28
CA MET A 202 1.31 -12.21 -29.02
C MET A 202 2.24 -11.70 -27.92
N GLY A 203 2.62 -12.53 -26.95
CA GLY A 203 3.67 -12.19 -25.99
C GLY A 203 5.04 -11.98 -26.66
N ILE A 204 5.43 -12.87 -27.59
CA ILE A 204 6.67 -12.70 -28.37
C ILE A 204 6.59 -11.46 -29.26
N PHE A 205 5.47 -11.27 -29.95
CA PHE A 205 5.28 -10.12 -30.85
C PHE A 205 5.28 -8.79 -30.09
N SER A 206 4.60 -8.69 -28.95
CA SER A 206 4.62 -7.49 -28.11
C SER A 206 6.01 -7.18 -27.59
N ASN A 207 6.81 -8.19 -27.22
CA ASN A 207 8.20 -8.02 -26.84
C ASN A 207 9.05 -7.45 -27.98
N ALA A 208 8.92 -7.99 -29.19
CA ALA A 208 9.61 -7.48 -30.37
C ALA A 208 9.18 -6.05 -30.71
N LEU A 209 7.89 -5.74 -30.54
CA LEU A 209 7.34 -4.42 -30.81
C LEU A 209 7.89 -3.37 -29.84
N VAL A 210 7.86 -3.65 -28.53
CA VAL A 210 8.42 -2.77 -27.50
C VAL A 210 9.93 -2.60 -27.67
N ALA A 211 10.67 -3.67 -28.00
CA ALA A 211 12.10 -3.58 -28.27
C ALA A 211 12.42 -2.63 -29.44
N LYS A 212 11.56 -2.59 -30.47
CA LYS A 212 11.73 -1.72 -31.65
C LYS A 212 11.30 -0.28 -31.40
N THR A 213 10.20 -0.06 -30.68
CA THR A 213 9.61 1.28 -30.49
C THR A 213 10.06 1.97 -29.20
N GLN A 214 10.68 1.24 -28.26
CA GLN A 214 11.08 1.72 -26.94
C GLN A 214 9.91 2.32 -26.13
N SER A 215 8.68 1.90 -26.40
CA SER A 215 7.48 2.38 -25.69
C SER A 215 6.53 1.25 -25.35
N PHE A 216 6.15 1.17 -24.07
CA PHE A 216 5.19 0.18 -23.53
C PHE A 216 3.75 0.44 -23.99
N ALA A 217 3.45 1.58 -24.61
CA ALA A 217 2.14 1.88 -25.19
C ALA A 217 1.93 1.23 -26.57
N SER A 218 3.00 0.79 -27.23
CA SER A 218 2.95 0.25 -28.60
C SER A 218 2.08 -1.01 -28.75
N PRO A 219 2.11 -1.98 -27.81
CA PRO A 219 1.22 -3.14 -27.86
C PRO A 219 -0.26 -2.77 -27.75
N PHE A 220 -0.62 -1.68 -27.06
CA PHE A 220 -1.99 -1.16 -26.98
C PHE A 220 -2.46 -0.59 -28.33
N ALA A 221 -1.57 0.08 -29.08
CA ALA A 221 -1.88 0.50 -30.45
C ALA A 221 -2.11 -0.71 -31.37
N ALA A 222 -1.25 -1.73 -31.28
CA ALA A 222 -1.40 -2.96 -32.06
C ALA A 222 -2.71 -3.69 -31.71
N SER A 223 -3.08 -3.72 -30.43
CA SER A 223 -4.35 -4.28 -29.95
C SER A 223 -5.55 -3.53 -30.56
N ALA A 224 -5.53 -2.19 -30.57
CA ALA A 224 -6.58 -1.40 -31.20
C ALA A 224 -6.77 -1.72 -32.70
N LEU A 225 -5.68 -1.96 -33.43
CA LEU A 225 -5.76 -2.39 -34.84
C LEU A 225 -6.38 -3.79 -34.99
N CYS A 226 -6.02 -4.74 -34.12
CA CYS A 226 -6.64 -6.06 -34.09
C CYS A 226 -8.15 -5.98 -33.80
N LEU A 227 -8.58 -5.07 -32.92
CA LEU A 227 -10.00 -4.87 -32.61
C LEU A 227 -10.80 -4.30 -33.78
N VAL A 228 -10.20 -3.43 -34.60
CA VAL A 228 -10.82 -2.96 -35.84
C VAL A 228 -11.02 -4.13 -36.81
N VAL A 229 -10.01 -4.98 -36.98
CA VAL A 229 -10.12 -6.19 -37.82
C VAL A 229 -11.19 -7.15 -37.28
N ALA A 230 -11.20 -7.39 -35.97
CA ALA A 230 -12.20 -8.22 -35.31
C ALA A 230 -13.62 -7.69 -35.54
N TRP A 231 -13.83 -6.37 -35.46
CA TRP A 231 -15.12 -5.74 -35.72
C TRP A 231 -15.63 -6.05 -37.13
N PHE A 232 -14.78 -5.91 -38.15
CA PHE A 232 -15.16 -6.23 -39.55
C PHE A 232 -15.42 -7.72 -39.75
N LEU A 233 -14.64 -8.61 -39.11
CA LEU A 233 -14.84 -10.05 -39.17
C LEU A 233 -16.16 -10.47 -38.50
N ILE A 234 -16.48 -9.94 -37.32
CA ILE A 234 -17.76 -10.20 -36.65
C ILE A 234 -18.92 -9.66 -37.52
N ALA A 235 -18.78 -8.46 -38.06
CA ALA A 235 -19.80 -7.84 -38.90
C ALA A 235 -20.13 -8.68 -40.14
N SER A 236 -19.12 -9.29 -40.77
CA SER A 236 -19.24 -10.04 -42.02
C SER A 236 -19.52 -11.53 -41.84
N MET A 237 -18.94 -12.20 -40.83
CA MET A 237 -18.99 -13.66 -40.68
C MET A 237 -20.12 -14.14 -39.78
N TRP A 238 -20.57 -13.32 -38.82
CA TRP A 238 -21.55 -13.73 -37.80
C TRP A 238 -22.96 -13.25 -38.16
N SER A 239 -23.95 -14.10 -37.95
CA SER A 239 -25.38 -13.76 -37.99
C SER A 239 -25.86 -13.32 -36.60
N GLU A 240 -26.89 -12.46 -36.57
CA GLU A 240 -27.50 -12.04 -35.30
C GLU A 240 -28.30 -13.20 -34.69
N ASN A 241 -28.17 -13.37 -33.38
CA ASN A 241 -28.95 -14.34 -32.60
C ASN A 241 -29.40 -13.71 -31.27
N HIS A 242 -30.55 -14.17 -30.78
CA HIS A 242 -31.16 -13.71 -29.54
C HIS A 242 -31.44 -14.93 -28.65
N GLY A 243 -31.33 -14.76 -27.33
CA GLY A 243 -31.81 -15.74 -26.36
C GLY A 243 -33.34 -15.76 -26.28
N SER A 244 -33.89 -16.68 -25.48
CA SER A 244 -35.32 -16.69 -25.16
C SER A 244 -35.70 -15.39 -24.45
N ARG A 245 -36.59 -14.59 -25.05
CA ARG A 245 -37.12 -13.37 -24.42
C ARG A 245 -37.92 -13.75 -23.16
N THR A 246 -37.35 -13.54 -21.99
CA THR A 246 -38.08 -13.72 -20.73
C THR A 246 -38.84 -12.43 -20.42
N GLU A 247 -40.17 -12.46 -20.46
CA GLU A 247 -41.07 -11.30 -20.26
C GLU A 247 -40.94 -10.60 -18.88
N SER A 248 -40.21 -11.19 -17.92
CA SER A 248 -39.98 -10.61 -16.58
C SER A 248 -38.79 -9.63 -16.47
N ALA A 249 -38.11 -9.29 -17.57
CA ALA A 249 -36.80 -8.62 -17.53
C ALA A 249 -36.82 -7.07 -17.43
N THR A 250 -37.98 -6.40 -17.45
CA THR A 250 -38.04 -4.93 -17.45
C THR A 250 -38.09 -4.27 -16.07
N ALA A 251 -38.30 -5.04 -14.98
CA ALA A 251 -38.48 -4.47 -13.64
C ALA A 251 -37.27 -4.58 -12.69
N ASP A 252 -36.22 -5.34 -13.03
CA ASP A 252 -35.10 -5.62 -12.11
C ASP A 252 -33.74 -5.55 -12.83
N LEU A 253 -33.31 -4.32 -13.14
CA LEU A 253 -32.08 -3.99 -13.90
C LEU A 253 -30.78 -4.54 -13.28
N LEU A 254 -30.80 -4.86 -11.97
CA LEU A 254 -29.67 -5.41 -11.19
C LEU A 254 -29.94 -6.83 -10.65
N GLN A 255 -31.09 -7.44 -10.95
CA GLN A 255 -31.49 -8.79 -10.46
C GLN A 255 -31.32 -8.98 -8.93
N ILE A 256 -31.60 -7.96 -8.12
CA ILE A 256 -31.37 -7.97 -6.66
C ILE A 256 -32.20 -9.07 -5.99
N ARG A 257 -33.40 -9.34 -6.52
CA ARG A 257 -34.27 -10.40 -6.00
C ARG A 257 -33.70 -11.81 -6.26
N ARG A 258 -33.13 -12.05 -7.44
CA ARG A 258 -32.47 -13.32 -7.77
C ARG A 258 -31.19 -13.53 -6.97
N LEU A 259 -30.45 -12.45 -6.67
CA LEU A 259 -29.28 -12.51 -5.78
C LEU A 259 -29.67 -12.94 -4.37
N LYS A 260 -30.79 -12.45 -3.84
CA LYS A 260 -31.31 -12.84 -2.52
C LYS A 260 -31.78 -14.30 -2.48
N GLU A 261 -32.43 -14.77 -3.53
CA GLU A 261 -32.87 -16.17 -3.67
C GLU A 261 -31.66 -17.12 -3.83
N ALA A 262 -30.65 -16.74 -4.62
CA ALA A 262 -29.39 -17.49 -4.76
C ALA A 262 -28.58 -17.55 -3.44
N TRP A 263 -28.58 -16.48 -2.64
CA TRP A 263 -27.95 -16.48 -1.32
C TRP A 263 -28.59 -17.48 -0.35
N GLY A 264 -29.92 -17.61 -0.41
CA GLY A 264 -30.64 -18.62 0.38
C GLY A 264 -30.17 -20.04 0.05
N ILE A 265 -30.07 -20.36 -1.25
CA ILE A 265 -29.63 -21.67 -1.74
C ILE A 265 -28.18 -21.97 -1.35
N VAL A 266 -27.27 -21.00 -1.51
CA VAL A 266 -25.84 -21.18 -1.18
C VAL A 266 -25.64 -21.35 0.33
N ARG A 267 -26.42 -20.66 1.17
CA ARG A 267 -26.31 -20.78 2.63
C ARG A 267 -26.74 -22.15 3.15
N GLU A 268 -27.65 -22.83 2.44
CA GLU A 268 -28.22 -24.11 2.86
C GLU A 268 -27.38 -25.32 2.42
N ASP A 269 -26.59 -25.22 1.34
CA ASP A 269 -25.73 -26.30 0.84
C ASP A 269 -24.24 -26.06 1.16
N SER A 270 -23.71 -26.81 2.14
CA SER A 270 -22.30 -26.77 2.53
C SER A 270 -21.33 -27.03 1.37
N SER A 271 -21.72 -27.82 0.38
CA SER A 271 -20.87 -28.16 -0.78
C SER A 271 -20.70 -26.95 -1.69
N MET A 272 -21.73 -26.11 -1.80
CA MET A 272 -21.70 -24.85 -2.54
C MET A 272 -20.82 -23.81 -1.86
N ILE A 273 -20.81 -23.79 -0.52
CA ILE A 273 -19.93 -22.91 0.26
C ILE A 273 -18.47 -23.29 0.06
N VAL A 274 -18.13 -24.60 0.11
CA VAL A 274 -16.76 -25.08 -0.12
C VAL A 274 -16.30 -24.77 -1.54
N LEU A 275 -17.14 -25.04 -2.55
CA LEU A 275 -16.85 -24.69 -3.93
C LEU A 275 -16.64 -23.17 -4.09
N GLY A 276 -17.45 -22.38 -3.40
CA GLY A 276 -17.30 -20.94 -3.32
C GLY A 276 -15.96 -20.51 -2.75
N LEU A 277 -15.60 -20.98 -1.56
CA LEU A 277 -14.32 -20.63 -0.92
C LEU A 277 -13.12 -21.05 -1.77
N VAL A 278 -13.15 -22.23 -2.37
CA VAL A 278 -12.11 -22.71 -3.30
C VAL A 278 -11.93 -21.73 -4.46
N GLN A 279 -13.04 -21.30 -5.07
CA GLN A 279 -13.02 -20.35 -6.17
C GLN A 279 -12.52 -18.96 -5.71
N THR A 280 -13.04 -18.44 -4.61
CA THR A 280 -12.64 -17.15 -4.01
C THR A 280 -11.13 -17.10 -3.76
N CYS A 281 -10.57 -18.12 -3.12
CA CYS A 281 -9.15 -18.15 -2.78
C CYS A 281 -8.27 -18.29 -4.03
N PHE A 282 -8.61 -19.21 -4.95
CA PHE A 282 -7.78 -19.43 -6.14
C PHE A 282 -7.86 -18.27 -7.14
N GLU A 283 -9.05 -17.82 -7.52
CA GLU A 283 -9.20 -16.69 -8.44
C GLU A 283 -8.63 -15.40 -7.82
N GLY A 284 -8.77 -15.21 -6.50
CA GLY A 284 -8.11 -14.11 -5.79
C GLY A 284 -6.59 -14.14 -5.91
N SER A 285 -5.98 -15.31 -5.75
CA SER A 285 -4.54 -15.49 -5.95
C SER A 285 -4.10 -15.27 -7.40
N MET A 286 -4.93 -15.63 -8.38
CA MET A 286 -4.68 -15.39 -9.79
C MET A 286 -4.70 -13.89 -10.12
N TYR A 287 -5.69 -13.14 -9.64
CA TYR A 287 -5.74 -11.69 -9.84
C TYR A 287 -4.57 -10.97 -9.18
N LEU A 288 -4.17 -11.42 -7.99
CA LEU A 288 -2.97 -10.92 -7.32
C LEU A 288 -1.71 -11.22 -8.13
N PHE A 289 -1.59 -12.45 -8.66
CA PHE A 289 -0.47 -12.84 -9.51
C PHE A 289 -0.35 -11.94 -10.75
N VAL A 290 -1.46 -11.69 -11.46
CA VAL A 290 -1.52 -10.80 -12.64
C VAL A 290 -0.96 -9.41 -12.34
N PHE A 291 -1.19 -8.89 -11.13
CA PHE A 291 -0.66 -7.61 -10.70
C PHE A 291 0.82 -7.69 -10.27
N LEU A 292 1.23 -8.76 -9.58
CA LEU A 292 2.52 -8.85 -8.89
C LEU A 292 3.66 -9.49 -9.67
N TRP A 293 3.39 -10.29 -10.69
CA TRP A 293 4.46 -11.06 -11.34
C TRP A 293 5.52 -10.16 -11.98
N VAL A 294 5.15 -9.01 -12.55
CA VAL A 294 6.08 -8.04 -13.14
C VAL A 294 6.99 -7.42 -12.08
N PRO A 295 6.47 -6.74 -11.03
CA PRO A 295 7.33 -6.17 -10.01
C PRO A 295 8.15 -7.22 -9.26
N SER A 296 7.59 -8.41 -9.03
CA SER A 296 8.32 -9.52 -8.38
C SER A 296 9.49 -10.02 -9.23
N MET A 297 9.33 -10.12 -10.55
CA MET A 297 10.44 -10.48 -11.44
C MET A 297 11.48 -9.36 -11.55
N GLN A 298 11.04 -8.09 -11.62
CA GLN A 298 11.93 -6.93 -11.65
C GLN A 298 12.78 -6.83 -10.36
N GLU A 299 12.18 -7.12 -9.20
CA GLU A 299 12.89 -7.17 -7.92
C GLU A 299 14.02 -8.22 -7.92
N ALA A 300 13.72 -9.46 -8.34
CA ALA A 300 14.69 -10.54 -8.36
C ALA A 300 15.79 -10.33 -9.42
N ALA A 301 15.49 -9.63 -10.51
CA ALA A 301 16.44 -9.35 -11.59
C ALA A 301 17.34 -8.12 -11.33
N GLY A 302 17.00 -7.26 -10.37
CA GLY A 302 17.76 -6.06 -10.05
C GLY A 302 17.67 -4.97 -11.14
N SER A 303 18.81 -4.50 -11.65
CA SER A 303 18.89 -3.39 -12.63
C SER A 303 18.83 -3.82 -14.09
N GLY A 304 18.59 -5.11 -14.38
CA GLY A 304 18.52 -5.63 -15.75
C GLY A 304 17.14 -5.44 -16.40
N SER A 305 17.11 -5.02 -17.66
CA SER A 305 15.88 -4.98 -18.46
C SER A 305 15.39 -6.40 -18.77
N LEU A 306 14.17 -6.74 -18.32
CA LEU A 306 13.58 -8.07 -18.51
C LEU A 306 12.75 -8.16 -19.80
N PRO A 307 12.82 -9.29 -20.53
CA PRO A 307 11.96 -9.54 -21.70
C PRO A 307 10.56 -9.97 -21.26
N LEU A 308 9.76 -9.02 -20.75
CA LEU A 308 8.45 -9.28 -20.14
C LEU A 308 7.51 -10.10 -21.05
N GLY A 309 7.48 -9.82 -22.36
CA GLY A 309 6.61 -10.56 -23.28
C GLY A 309 7.07 -12.01 -23.53
N MET A 310 8.36 -12.32 -23.46
CA MET A 310 8.86 -13.71 -23.53
C MET A 310 8.53 -14.49 -22.26
N ILE A 311 8.69 -13.86 -21.09
CA ILE A 311 8.32 -14.44 -19.80
C ILE A 311 6.83 -14.74 -19.77
N PHE A 312 6.00 -13.78 -20.17
CA PHE A 312 4.56 -13.95 -20.32
C PHE A 312 4.20 -15.09 -21.27
N SER A 313 4.91 -15.22 -22.40
CA SER A 313 4.68 -16.32 -23.36
C SER A 313 4.97 -17.69 -22.74
N ALA A 314 5.99 -17.79 -21.90
CA ALA A 314 6.31 -19.02 -21.19
C ALA A 314 5.19 -19.41 -20.21
N TYR A 315 4.65 -18.43 -19.46
CA TYR A 315 3.51 -18.64 -18.57
C TYR A 315 2.28 -19.17 -19.33
N MET A 316 1.96 -18.60 -20.49
CA MET A 316 0.85 -19.07 -21.32
C MET A 316 1.06 -20.50 -21.85
N VAL A 317 2.30 -20.87 -22.19
CA VAL A 317 2.63 -22.26 -22.58
C VAL A 317 2.47 -23.22 -21.40
N CYS A 318 2.88 -22.82 -20.19
CA CYS A 318 2.68 -23.61 -18.96
C CYS A 318 1.20 -23.79 -18.62
N MET A 319 0.38 -22.75 -18.76
CA MET A 319 -1.07 -22.85 -18.61
C MET A 319 -1.67 -23.87 -19.59
N MET A 320 -1.22 -23.85 -20.86
CA MET A 320 -1.67 -24.85 -21.85
C MET A 320 -1.23 -26.27 -21.46
N LEU A 321 0.01 -26.46 -21.02
CA LEU A 321 0.52 -27.75 -20.52
C LEU A 321 -0.31 -28.29 -19.35
N GLY A 322 -0.68 -27.43 -18.40
CA GLY A 322 -1.56 -27.78 -17.28
C GLY A 322 -2.90 -28.35 -17.75
N SER A 323 -3.55 -27.70 -18.72
CA SER A 323 -4.83 -28.18 -19.26
C SER A 323 -4.71 -29.57 -19.95
N LEU A 324 -3.57 -29.85 -20.58
CA LEU A 324 -3.29 -31.16 -21.20
C LEU A 324 -3.03 -32.23 -20.14
N VAL A 325 -2.32 -31.88 -19.06
CA VAL A 325 -2.11 -32.78 -17.92
C VAL A 325 -3.45 -33.18 -17.30
N TYR A 326 -4.37 -32.23 -17.09
CA TYR A 326 -5.72 -32.52 -16.62
C TYR A 326 -6.43 -33.56 -17.51
N LYS A 327 -6.41 -33.36 -18.84
CA LYS A 327 -7.02 -34.30 -19.79
C LYS A 327 -6.45 -35.70 -19.67
N CYS A 328 -5.12 -35.84 -19.56
CA CYS A 328 -4.46 -37.12 -19.36
C CYS A 328 -4.87 -37.78 -18.03
N LEU A 329 -4.88 -37.02 -16.93
CA LEU A 329 -5.24 -37.54 -15.60
C LEU A 329 -6.68 -38.05 -15.56
N VAL A 330 -7.63 -37.33 -16.18
CA VAL A 330 -9.03 -37.78 -16.27
C VAL A 330 -9.17 -39.00 -17.17
N ALA A 331 -8.43 -39.08 -18.27
CA ALA A 331 -8.48 -40.24 -19.18
C ALA A 331 -7.97 -41.54 -18.53
N TYR A 332 -6.95 -41.46 -17.66
CA TYR A 332 -6.40 -42.64 -16.95
C TYR A 332 -7.05 -42.92 -15.59
N GLY A 333 -7.64 -41.92 -14.93
CA GLY A 333 -8.21 -42.01 -13.58
C GLY A 333 -9.60 -42.65 -13.48
N GLY A 334 -10.21 -43.10 -14.59
CA GLY A 334 -11.58 -43.65 -14.64
C GLY A 334 -11.78 -45.04 -14.01
N GLY A 335 -10.82 -45.55 -13.24
CA GLY A 335 -10.88 -46.87 -12.61
C GLY A 335 -11.60 -46.88 -11.26
N GLY A 336 -12.93 -46.70 -11.26
CA GLY A 336 -13.81 -47.10 -10.14
C GLY A 336 -14.26 -46.04 -9.13
N GLU A 337 -13.72 -44.81 -9.13
CA GLU A 337 -14.21 -43.71 -8.28
C GLU A 337 -15.33 -42.89 -8.95
N SER A 338 -16.21 -42.25 -8.16
CA SER A 338 -17.23 -41.36 -8.71
C SER A 338 -16.57 -40.14 -9.35
N THR A 339 -17.09 -39.71 -10.52
CA THR A 339 -16.54 -38.56 -11.27
C THR A 339 -16.41 -37.31 -10.42
N LEU A 340 -17.31 -37.10 -9.46
CA LEU A 340 -17.28 -35.96 -8.54
C LEU A 340 -16.07 -36.00 -7.58
N VAL A 341 -15.80 -37.16 -6.98
CA VAL A 341 -14.69 -37.36 -6.03
C VAL A 341 -13.33 -37.19 -6.71
N LEU A 342 -13.19 -37.70 -7.95
CA LEU A 342 -11.98 -37.51 -8.75
C LEU A 342 -11.68 -36.01 -8.97
N HIS A 343 -12.69 -35.23 -9.35
CA HIS A 343 -12.52 -33.80 -9.60
C HIS A 343 -12.29 -32.99 -8.31
N ALA A 344 -12.88 -33.40 -7.18
CA ALA A 344 -12.62 -32.78 -5.87
C ALA A 344 -11.15 -33.00 -5.42
N LYS A 345 -10.62 -34.23 -5.54
CA LYS A 345 -9.22 -34.55 -5.25
C LYS A 345 -8.25 -33.79 -6.16
N LEU A 346 -8.54 -33.72 -7.46
CA LEU A 346 -7.75 -32.93 -8.41
C LEU A 346 -7.79 -31.44 -8.08
N SER A 347 -8.93 -30.91 -7.66
CA SER A 347 -9.06 -29.51 -7.21
C SER A 347 -8.18 -29.25 -5.99
N SER A 348 -8.22 -30.13 -4.98
CA SER A 348 -7.39 -30.05 -3.79
C SER A 348 -5.89 -30.05 -4.11
N LEU A 349 -5.44 -31.01 -4.94
CA LEU A 349 -4.04 -31.11 -5.36
C LEU A 349 -3.56 -29.86 -6.10
N THR A 350 -4.41 -29.32 -6.98
CA THR A 350 -4.12 -28.10 -7.74
C THR A 350 -3.95 -26.90 -6.82
N LEU A 351 -4.82 -26.75 -5.81
CA LEU A 351 -4.73 -25.66 -4.83
C LEU A 351 -3.46 -25.76 -3.98
N MET A 352 -3.13 -26.95 -3.45
CA MET A 352 -1.92 -27.14 -2.65
C MET A 352 -0.65 -26.85 -3.46
N THR A 353 -0.61 -27.30 -4.72
CA THR A 353 0.52 -27.06 -5.61
C THR A 353 0.65 -25.57 -5.96
N ALA A 354 -0.46 -24.87 -6.19
CA ALA A 354 -0.49 -23.44 -6.44
C ALA A 354 -0.04 -22.61 -5.22
N ALA A 355 -0.48 -22.98 -4.02
CA ALA A 355 -0.02 -22.36 -2.77
C ALA A 355 1.49 -22.52 -2.58
N PHE A 356 2.01 -23.73 -2.79
CA PHE A 356 3.45 -24.00 -2.73
C PHE A 356 4.22 -23.16 -3.76
N ALA A 357 3.74 -23.13 -5.00
CA ALA A 357 4.35 -22.36 -6.09
C ALA A 357 4.43 -20.86 -5.76
N LEU A 358 3.35 -20.26 -5.25
CA LEU A 358 3.35 -18.85 -4.83
C LEU A 358 4.26 -18.60 -3.63
N ALA A 359 4.29 -19.51 -2.64
CA ALA A 359 5.18 -19.38 -1.49
C ALA A 359 6.67 -19.41 -1.90
N VAL A 360 7.05 -20.36 -2.75
CA VAL A 360 8.41 -20.46 -3.29
C VAL A 360 8.75 -19.24 -4.15
N GLY A 361 7.82 -18.78 -4.99
CA GLY A 361 8.02 -17.59 -5.83
C GLY A 361 8.34 -16.34 -5.02
N ASN A 362 7.63 -16.11 -3.91
CA ASN A 362 7.87 -14.96 -3.04
C ASN A 362 9.17 -15.07 -2.21
N LEU A 363 9.53 -16.28 -1.75
CA LEU A 363 10.73 -16.49 -0.94
C LEU A 363 12.03 -16.58 -1.76
N ALA A 364 11.93 -16.92 -3.05
CA ALA A 364 13.09 -17.05 -3.92
C ALA A 364 13.74 -15.68 -4.20
N THR A 365 15.02 -15.53 -3.89
CA THR A 365 15.82 -14.34 -4.22
C THR A 365 16.42 -14.40 -5.63
N ASP A 366 16.52 -15.59 -6.22
CA ASP A 366 17.06 -15.83 -7.56
C ASP A 366 15.96 -15.73 -8.63
N PRO A 367 16.17 -14.96 -9.73
CA PRO A 367 15.17 -14.75 -10.77
C PRO A 367 14.81 -16.03 -11.55
N HIS A 368 15.68 -17.05 -11.60
CA HIS A 368 15.39 -18.32 -12.27
C HIS A 368 14.45 -19.20 -11.45
N TRP A 369 14.68 -19.31 -10.14
CA TRP A 369 13.80 -20.08 -9.24
C TRP A 369 12.42 -19.44 -9.14
N ARG A 370 12.36 -18.10 -9.08
CA ARG A 370 11.10 -17.34 -9.10
C ARG A 370 10.33 -17.55 -10.41
N PHE A 371 11.02 -17.54 -11.55
CA PHE A 371 10.42 -17.84 -12.86
C PHE A 371 9.79 -19.24 -12.91
N TRP A 372 10.50 -20.29 -12.48
CA TRP A 372 9.97 -21.66 -12.50
C TRP A 372 8.81 -21.86 -11.52
N ALA A 373 8.85 -21.20 -10.37
CA ALA A 373 7.74 -21.20 -9.41
C ALA A 373 6.48 -20.58 -10.04
N PHE A 374 6.61 -19.46 -10.74
CA PHE A 374 5.50 -18.83 -11.46
C PHE A 374 5.01 -19.67 -12.66
N CYS A 375 5.90 -20.35 -13.37
CA CYS A 375 5.51 -21.31 -14.41
C CYS A 375 4.67 -22.47 -13.84
N LEU A 376 5.02 -22.98 -12.65
CA LEU A 376 4.26 -24.02 -11.96
C LEU A 376 2.89 -23.52 -11.52
N PHE A 377 2.79 -22.29 -11.01
CA PHE A 377 1.52 -21.66 -10.67
C PHE A 377 0.60 -21.54 -11.90
N GLU A 378 1.13 -21.12 -13.04
CA GLU A 378 0.38 -21.00 -14.29
C GLU A 378 -0.07 -22.36 -14.85
N ALA A 379 0.73 -23.41 -14.68
CA ALA A 379 0.27 -24.78 -14.97
C ALA A 379 -0.90 -25.20 -14.08
N CYS A 380 -0.94 -24.76 -12.81
CA CYS A 380 -2.09 -24.99 -11.93
C CYS A 380 -3.33 -24.21 -12.40
N VAL A 381 -3.18 -22.97 -12.88
CA VAL A 381 -4.28 -22.20 -13.50
C VAL A 381 -4.85 -22.94 -14.70
N GLY A 382 -4.00 -23.54 -15.53
CA GLY A 382 -4.42 -24.39 -16.66
C GLY A 382 -5.25 -25.61 -16.27
N MET A 383 -4.94 -26.26 -15.14
CA MET A 383 -5.72 -27.40 -14.61
C MET A 383 -7.01 -26.95 -13.92
N TYR A 384 -6.99 -25.78 -13.28
CA TYR A 384 -8.08 -25.26 -12.48
C TYR A 384 -9.38 -25.03 -13.28
N TYR A 385 -9.30 -24.39 -14.45
CA TYR A 385 -10.49 -24.03 -15.23
C TYR A 385 -11.35 -25.24 -15.65
N PRO A 386 -10.78 -26.32 -16.22
CA PRO A 386 -11.53 -27.54 -16.51
C PRO A 386 -12.14 -28.21 -15.26
N ILE A 387 -11.38 -28.28 -14.16
CA ILE A 387 -11.83 -28.90 -12.89
C ILE A 387 -13.06 -28.16 -12.36
N GLN A 388 -13.01 -26.83 -12.27
CA GLN A 388 -14.12 -26.01 -11.81
C GLN A 388 -15.29 -26.01 -12.78
N GLY A 389 -15.02 -26.04 -14.10
CA GLY A 389 -16.05 -26.19 -15.11
C GLY A 389 -16.90 -27.45 -14.89
N MET A 390 -16.25 -28.58 -14.59
CA MET A 390 -16.91 -29.84 -14.29
C MET A 390 -17.66 -29.82 -12.95
N LEU A 391 -17.03 -29.36 -11.87
CA LEU A 391 -17.66 -29.29 -10.54
C LEU A 391 -18.91 -28.41 -10.54
N ARG A 392 -18.83 -27.21 -11.15
CA ARG A 392 -19.99 -26.31 -11.31
C ARG A 392 -21.07 -26.95 -12.21
N GLY A 393 -20.65 -27.63 -13.26
CA GLY A 393 -21.54 -28.33 -14.20
C GLY A 393 -22.34 -29.45 -13.55
N THR A 394 -21.77 -30.13 -12.55
CA THR A 394 -22.42 -31.23 -11.82
C THR A 394 -23.23 -30.78 -10.62
N MET A 395 -22.81 -29.72 -9.92
CA MET A 395 -23.38 -29.36 -8.62
C MET A 395 -24.37 -28.19 -8.68
N ILE A 396 -24.34 -27.34 -9.72
CA ILE A 396 -25.20 -26.16 -9.83
C ILE A 396 -26.28 -26.36 -10.91
N GLN A 397 -27.56 -26.22 -10.54
CA GLN A 397 -28.68 -26.23 -11.49
C GLN A 397 -28.59 -25.02 -12.45
N ASN A 398 -28.95 -25.23 -13.73
CA ASN A 398 -28.72 -24.27 -14.83
C ASN A 398 -29.26 -22.85 -14.59
N ASP A 399 -30.32 -22.70 -13.79
CA ASP A 399 -31.04 -21.43 -13.63
C ASP A 399 -30.34 -20.40 -12.70
N HIS A 400 -29.36 -20.83 -11.90
CA HIS A 400 -28.70 -19.97 -10.89
C HIS A 400 -27.16 -19.86 -11.06
N ARG A 401 -26.58 -20.50 -12.08
CA ARG A 401 -25.11 -20.59 -12.29
C ARG A 401 -24.39 -19.24 -12.34
N ALA A 402 -24.94 -18.26 -13.06
CA ALA A 402 -24.34 -16.95 -13.19
C ALA A 402 -24.38 -16.15 -11.87
N THR A 403 -25.50 -16.22 -11.15
CA THR A 403 -25.76 -15.48 -9.91
C THR A 403 -24.92 -16.01 -8.74
N THR A 404 -24.79 -17.33 -8.61
CA THR A 404 -23.96 -17.97 -7.58
C THR A 404 -22.47 -17.65 -7.77
N THR A 405 -21.98 -17.62 -9.01
CA THR A 405 -20.59 -17.28 -9.36
C THR A 405 -20.22 -15.85 -8.94
N ILE A 406 -21.16 -14.89 -9.03
CA ILE A 406 -20.94 -13.48 -8.66
C ILE A 406 -20.87 -13.30 -7.14
N MET A 407 -21.72 -13.99 -6.36
CA MET A 407 -21.67 -13.91 -4.90
C MET A 407 -20.37 -14.45 -4.31
N ILE A 408 -19.78 -15.44 -4.98
CA ILE A 408 -18.51 -16.06 -4.60
C ILE A 408 -17.30 -15.16 -4.93
N ALA A 409 -17.37 -14.37 -6.02
CA ALA A 409 -16.29 -13.48 -6.46
C ALA A 409 -16.29 -12.10 -5.76
N ALA A 410 -17.44 -11.62 -5.26
CA ALA A 410 -17.56 -10.28 -4.66
C ALA A 410 -16.65 -10.01 -3.44
N PRO A 411 -16.42 -10.96 -2.50
CA PRO A 411 -15.51 -10.75 -1.38
C PRO A 411 -14.04 -10.58 -1.80
N VAL A 412 -13.63 -11.15 -2.94
CA VAL A 412 -12.26 -11.05 -3.50
C VAL A 412 -11.97 -9.64 -3.97
N LEU A 413 -12.94 -9.01 -4.65
CA LEU A 413 -12.79 -7.67 -5.19
C LEU A 413 -12.76 -6.61 -4.08
N LEU A 414 -13.44 -6.87 -2.95
CA LEU A 414 -13.50 -5.97 -1.80
C LEU A 414 -12.25 -6.06 -0.90
N SER A 415 -11.64 -7.25 -0.77
CA SER A 415 -10.43 -7.45 0.05
C SER A 415 -9.15 -6.91 -0.63
N LEU A 416 -9.09 -6.93 -1.97
CA LEU A 416 -7.99 -6.31 -2.72
C LEU A 416 -8.01 -4.77 -2.66
N ALA A 417 -9.18 -4.17 -2.41
CA ALA A 417 -9.34 -2.72 -2.31
C ALA A 417 -8.88 -2.14 -0.95
N THR A 418 -8.87 -2.92 0.14
CA THR A 418 -8.57 -2.40 1.48
C THR A 418 -7.07 -2.38 1.82
N GLY A 419 -6.24 -3.24 1.20
CA GLY A 419 -4.81 -3.31 1.46
C GLY A 419 -3.95 -2.21 0.83
N ALA A 420 -4.50 -1.42 -0.10
CA ALA A 420 -3.76 -0.40 -0.84
C ALA A 420 -3.78 1.00 -0.21
N PHE A 421 -4.49 1.20 0.92
CA PHE A 421 -4.85 2.55 1.40
C PHE A 421 -4.17 3.02 2.69
N ALA A 422 -3.36 2.20 3.37
CA ALA A 422 -2.73 2.57 4.64
C ALA A 422 -1.20 2.74 4.51
N ALA A 423 -0.66 3.86 4.99
CA ALA A 423 0.78 4.07 5.13
C ALA A 423 1.31 3.23 6.30
N SER A 424 2.29 2.36 6.03
CA SER A 424 2.85 1.46 7.06
C SER A 424 3.95 2.15 7.89
N ALA A 425 4.23 1.62 9.09
CA ALA A 425 5.29 2.11 9.99
C ALA A 425 6.68 2.24 9.31
N SER A 426 6.98 1.37 8.33
CA SER A 426 8.21 1.44 7.54
C SER A 426 8.29 2.65 6.61
N GLU A 427 7.17 3.18 6.13
CA GLU A 427 7.15 4.39 5.29
C GLU A 427 7.43 5.63 6.13
N TRP A 428 6.88 5.68 7.35
CA TRP A 428 7.06 6.78 8.29
C TRP A 428 8.51 6.96 8.75
N GLN A 429 9.32 5.89 8.83
CA GLN A 429 10.75 5.97 9.18
C GLN A 429 11.58 6.88 8.25
N SER A 430 11.16 6.99 6.98
CA SER A 430 11.85 7.82 5.99
C SER A 430 11.47 9.31 6.05
N ARG A 431 10.44 9.65 6.83
CA ARG A 431 9.82 10.98 6.86
C ARG A 431 10.51 11.91 7.86
N SER A 432 10.18 13.18 7.75
CA SER A 432 10.44 14.22 8.75
C SER A 432 9.15 14.99 9.03
N ILE A 433 8.84 15.14 10.31
CA ILE A 433 7.58 15.70 10.81
C ILE A 433 7.79 17.16 11.21
N TYR A 434 6.91 18.03 10.72
CA TYR A 434 6.77 19.41 11.20
C TYR A 434 5.52 19.50 12.08
N GLN A 435 5.71 19.69 13.39
CA GLN A 435 4.63 19.80 14.37
C GLN A 435 4.15 21.24 14.47
N VAL A 436 2.83 21.44 14.32
CA VAL A 436 2.17 22.74 14.42
C VAL A 436 1.09 22.74 15.50
N LEU A 437 0.94 23.87 16.20
CA LEU A 437 -0.27 24.14 16.97
C LEU A 437 -1.25 24.86 16.04
N THR A 438 -2.41 24.23 15.76
CA THR A 438 -3.31 24.70 14.70
C THR A 438 -3.72 26.17 14.86
N ASP A 439 -4.08 26.57 16.09
CA ASP A 439 -4.47 27.95 16.44
C ASP A 439 -3.36 29.00 16.27
N ARG A 440 -2.09 28.58 16.27
CA ARG A 440 -0.92 29.48 16.37
C ARG A 440 -0.06 29.48 15.12
N PHE A 441 -0.30 28.57 14.18
CA PHE A 441 0.52 28.46 12.99
C PHE A 441 0.15 29.47 11.91
N ALA A 442 -1.11 29.48 11.46
CA ALA A 442 -1.55 30.33 10.35
C ALA A 442 -3.07 30.54 10.35
N THR A 443 -3.50 31.77 10.05
CA THR A 443 -4.90 32.16 9.86
C THR A 443 -5.35 31.91 8.42
N SER A 444 -6.66 31.78 8.20
CA SER A 444 -7.23 31.48 6.87
C SER A 444 -7.15 32.66 5.89
N ASP A 445 -7.20 33.89 6.40
CA ASP A 445 -7.14 35.14 5.65
C ASP A 445 -5.71 35.70 5.50
N GLY A 446 -4.72 35.04 6.12
CA GLY A 446 -3.33 35.49 6.16
C GLY A 446 -3.11 36.70 7.08
N SER A 447 -4.09 37.07 7.90
CA SER A 447 -3.93 38.11 8.91
C SER A 447 -3.00 37.64 10.03
N GLY A 448 -2.27 38.58 10.62
CA GLY A 448 -1.49 38.34 11.83
C GLY A 448 -2.13 38.99 13.05
N PRO A 449 -3.24 38.46 13.59
CA PRO A 449 -3.90 39.05 14.74
C PRO A 449 -2.96 39.05 15.97
N SER A 450 -3.24 39.95 16.91
CA SER A 450 -2.54 39.94 18.19
C SER A 450 -2.80 38.62 18.90
N CYS A 451 -1.73 37.99 19.39
CA CYS A 451 -1.78 36.71 20.06
C CYS A 451 -0.79 36.73 21.22
N ASN A 452 -1.28 37.18 22.38
CA ASN A 452 -0.51 37.15 23.61
C ASN A 452 -0.67 35.76 24.24
N THR A 453 0.43 35.03 24.38
CA THR A 453 0.44 33.69 24.96
C THR A 453 -0.09 33.68 26.41
N GLY A 454 0.14 34.75 27.17
CA GLY A 454 -0.34 34.90 28.54
C GLY A 454 -1.86 34.95 28.67
N ASP A 455 -2.58 35.33 27.62
CA ASP A 455 -4.05 35.39 27.63
C ASP A 455 -4.69 34.01 27.55
N ARG A 456 -3.96 33.00 27.03
CA ARG A 456 -4.40 31.60 26.90
C ARG A 456 -5.73 31.44 26.14
N LYS A 457 -5.92 32.23 25.07
CA LYS A 457 -7.13 32.22 24.23
C LYS A 457 -6.86 31.74 22.81
N TYR A 458 -7.92 31.46 22.07
CA TYR A 458 -7.84 31.29 20.61
C TYR A 458 -7.31 32.56 19.95
N CYS A 459 -6.36 32.39 19.05
CA CYS A 459 -5.76 33.45 18.25
C CYS A 459 -6.20 33.41 16.78
N GLY A 460 -6.89 32.36 16.34
CA GLY A 460 -7.57 32.29 15.04
C GLY A 460 -6.85 31.48 13.96
N GLY A 461 -5.88 30.64 14.33
CA GLY A 461 -5.25 29.72 13.38
C GLY A 461 -6.18 28.58 12.96
N THR A 462 -6.09 28.15 11.69
CA THR A 462 -7.06 27.23 11.07
C THR A 462 -6.40 26.19 10.16
N PHE A 463 -7.12 25.11 9.82
CA PHE A 463 -6.65 24.12 8.85
C PHE A 463 -6.39 24.73 7.46
N LYS A 464 -7.23 25.69 7.06
CA LYS A 464 -7.05 26.44 5.81
C LYS A 464 -5.78 27.30 5.83
N GLY A 465 -5.48 27.93 6.96
CA GLY A 465 -4.24 28.66 7.15
C GLY A 465 -3.00 27.76 6.98
N ILE A 466 -3.05 26.53 7.54
CA ILE A 466 -1.99 25.52 7.33
C ILE A 466 -1.86 25.19 5.84
N THR A 467 -2.99 24.94 5.17
CA THR A 467 -3.04 24.62 3.73
C THR A 467 -2.38 25.70 2.87
N ASN A 468 -2.61 26.97 3.21
CA ASN A 468 -2.02 28.13 2.51
C ASN A 468 -0.51 28.25 2.69
N HIS A 469 0.07 27.66 3.75
CA HIS A 469 1.48 27.77 4.09
C HIS A 469 2.26 26.44 3.94
N LEU A 470 1.71 25.46 3.22
CA LEU A 470 2.42 24.19 2.95
C LEU A 470 3.75 24.39 2.19
N ASP A 471 3.87 25.45 1.38
CA ASP A 471 5.11 25.78 0.67
C ASP A 471 6.25 26.14 1.65
N TYR A 472 5.93 26.80 2.77
CA TYR A 472 6.90 27.12 3.82
C TYR A 472 7.45 25.84 4.47
N ILE A 473 6.55 24.92 4.83
CA ILE A 473 6.91 23.65 5.46
C ILE A 473 7.71 22.77 4.48
N GLN A 474 7.20 22.60 3.26
CA GLN A 474 7.83 21.76 2.24
C GLN A 474 9.17 22.34 1.76
N GLY A 475 9.31 23.67 1.73
CA GLY A 475 10.54 24.38 1.40
C GLY A 475 11.69 24.07 2.36
N MET A 476 11.39 23.77 3.63
CA MET A 476 12.37 23.31 4.62
C MET A 476 12.71 21.82 4.51
N GLY A 477 12.07 21.10 3.59
CA GLY A 477 12.34 19.70 3.32
C GLY A 477 11.52 18.72 4.15
N PHE A 478 10.54 19.17 4.93
CA PHE A 478 9.59 18.29 5.62
C PHE A 478 8.63 17.64 4.63
N ASP A 479 8.21 16.41 4.94
CA ASP A 479 7.28 15.62 4.14
C ASP A 479 6.13 15.04 4.98
N SER A 480 5.94 15.56 6.19
CA SER A 480 4.76 15.28 7.00
C SER A 480 4.46 16.42 7.96
N VAL A 481 3.18 16.60 8.30
CA VAL A 481 2.71 17.63 9.23
C VAL A 481 1.92 16.97 10.35
N TRP A 482 2.29 17.28 11.59
CA TRP A 482 1.55 16.88 12.79
C TRP A 482 0.76 18.08 13.32
N ILE A 483 -0.57 17.97 13.34
CA ILE A 483 -1.49 19.00 13.84
C ILE A 483 -2.07 18.66 15.22
N SER A 484 -2.51 19.68 15.96
CA SER A 484 -3.21 19.56 17.26
C SER A 484 -4.47 18.69 17.21
N PRO A 485 -4.99 18.23 18.37
CA PRO A 485 -6.22 17.45 18.41
C PRO A 485 -7.41 18.21 17.84
N ILE A 486 -8.19 17.54 16.99
CA ILE A 486 -9.22 18.18 16.16
C ILE A 486 -10.63 18.15 16.79
N THR A 487 -10.81 17.49 17.93
CA THR A 487 -12.12 17.30 18.56
C THR A 487 -12.60 18.57 19.26
N LYS A 488 -13.92 18.71 19.41
CA LYS A 488 -14.52 19.87 20.06
C LYS A 488 -14.09 19.94 21.53
N ASN A 489 -13.57 21.10 21.90
CA ASN A 489 -13.02 21.37 23.22
C ASN A 489 -14.05 22.06 24.13
N ILE A 490 -13.76 22.04 25.44
CA ILE A 490 -14.51 22.85 26.42
C ILE A 490 -14.36 24.35 26.13
N GLY A 491 -15.33 25.14 26.61
CA GLY A 491 -15.29 26.59 26.54
C GLY A 491 -14.21 27.23 27.44
N ASN A 492 -14.39 28.52 27.76
CA ASN A 492 -13.46 29.25 28.61
C ASN A 492 -13.43 28.69 30.04
N THR A 493 -12.23 28.54 30.59
CA THR A 493 -11.93 27.99 31.92
C THR A 493 -11.17 29.01 32.78
N GLY A 494 -10.83 28.63 34.03
CA GLY A 494 -9.93 29.44 34.86
C GLY A 494 -8.49 29.53 34.32
N TYR A 495 -8.09 28.65 33.40
CA TYR A 495 -6.80 28.65 32.72
C TYR A 495 -6.89 29.10 31.26
N GLY A 496 -7.99 29.72 30.85
CA GLY A 496 -8.23 30.15 29.47
C GLY A 496 -9.02 29.12 28.65
N GLU A 497 -8.82 29.13 27.34
CA GLU A 497 -9.62 28.36 26.37
C GLU A 497 -8.85 27.15 25.84
N GLY A 498 -9.57 26.11 25.36
CA GLY A 498 -8.98 24.90 24.79
C GLY A 498 -8.33 25.06 23.40
N TYR A 499 -7.63 26.17 23.15
CA TYR A 499 -7.01 26.49 21.84
C TYR A 499 -5.97 25.47 21.36
N HIS A 500 -5.45 24.68 22.29
CA HIS A 500 -4.45 23.65 22.03
C HIS A 500 -5.06 22.31 21.61
N GLY A 501 -6.36 22.07 21.83
CA GLY A 501 -7.07 20.85 21.44
C GLY A 501 -7.13 19.74 22.51
N TYR A 502 -6.25 19.77 23.52
CA TYR A 502 -6.15 18.75 24.58
C TYR A 502 -7.25 18.78 25.67
N TRP A 503 -8.29 19.61 25.56
CA TRP A 503 -9.41 19.64 26.50
C TRP A 503 -10.71 19.19 25.81
N PRO A 504 -10.78 17.94 25.31
CA PRO A 504 -11.93 17.48 24.56
C PRO A 504 -13.16 17.42 25.46
N MET A 505 -14.31 17.71 24.85
CA MET A 505 -15.64 17.60 25.44
C MET A 505 -16.56 16.74 24.56
N ASP A 506 -16.34 16.77 23.24
CA ASP A 506 -17.15 16.02 22.27
C ASP A 506 -16.26 15.50 21.14
N LEU A 507 -16.17 14.16 21.04
CA LEU A 507 -15.37 13.47 20.03
C LEU A 507 -16.02 13.40 18.64
N ASN A 508 -17.35 13.60 18.57
CA ASN A 508 -18.11 13.50 17.34
C ASN A 508 -18.13 14.82 16.56
N ASN A 509 -17.84 15.93 17.23
CA ASN A 509 -17.76 17.25 16.62
C ASN A 509 -16.32 17.75 16.54
N LEU A 510 -16.04 18.51 15.48
CA LEU A 510 -14.74 19.13 15.26
C LEU A 510 -14.61 20.44 16.05
N ASN A 511 -13.38 20.85 16.39
CA ASN A 511 -13.11 22.12 17.03
C ASN A 511 -13.47 23.30 16.10
N GLU A 512 -14.54 24.02 16.44
CA GLU A 512 -15.06 25.16 15.68
C GLU A 512 -14.00 26.27 15.49
N GLY A 513 -13.02 26.38 16.40
CA GLY A 513 -11.93 27.35 16.29
C GLY A 513 -10.94 27.06 15.14
N PHE A 514 -10.88 25.81 14.65
CA PHE A 514 -9.90 25.41 13.61
C PHE A 514 -10.48 25.40 12.19
N GLY A 515 -11.81 25.42 12.05
CA GLY A 515 -12.51 25.43 10.77
C GLY A 515 -13.57 24.34 10.65
N THR A 516 -13.89 23.97 9.42
CA THR A 516 -14.92 22.98 9.09
C THR A 516 -14.32 21.60 8.78
N PRO A 517 -15.13 20.51 8.81
CA PRO A 517 -14.70 19.19 8.33
C PRO A 517 -14.17 19.20 6.88
N ASP A 518 -14.71 20.06 6.02
CA ASP A 518 -14.26 20.16 4.63
C ASP A 518 -12.88 20.83 4.53
N ASP A 519 -12.56 21.81 5.38
CA ASP A 519 -11.23 22.41 5.45
C ASP A 519 -10.16 21.37 5.86
N LEU A 520 -10.50 20.45 6.77
CA LEU A 520 -9.59 19.37 7.16
C LEU A 520 -9.37 18.34 6.03
N LYS A 521 -10.42 18.01 5.27
CA LYS A 521 -10.30 17.16 4.08
C LYS A 521 -9.47 17.85 2.99
N GLU A 522 -9.62 19.16 2.82
CA GLU A 522 -8.82 19.96 1.90
C GLU A 522 -7.33 19.93 2.30
N LEU A 523 -7.03 20.13 3.59
CA LEU A 523 -5.66 20.03 4.11
C LEU A 523 -5.04 18.66 3.83
N SER A 524 -5.77 17.58 4.14
CA SER A 524 -5.36 16.20 3.87
C SER A 524 -5.06 16.00 2.38
N ALA A 525 -6.00 16.37 1.49
CA ALA A 525 -5.82 16.25 0.05
C ALA A 525 -4.65 17.10 -0.49
N ALA A 526 -4.44 18.31 0.06
CA ALA A 526 -3.34 19.19 -0.34
C ALA A 526 -1.97 18.62 0.06
N LEU A 527 -1.86 18.01 1.24
CA LEU A 527 -0.67 17.29 1.68
C LEU A 527 -0.39 16.09 0.76
N HIS A 528 -1.40 15.25 0.47
CA HIS A 528 -1.22 14.08 -0.40
C HIS A 528 -0.83 14.46 -1.82
N LYS A 529 -1.40 15.53 -2.37
CA LYS A 529 -1.01 16.06 -3.70
C LYS A 529 0.46 16.44 -3.77
N ARG A 530 1.07 16.80 -2.64
CA ARG A 530 2.49 17.16 -2.50
C ARG A 530 3.37 15.97 -2.11
N GLY A 531 2.81 14.77 -1.96
CA GLY A 531 3.51 13.60 -1.45
C GLY A 531 3.88 13.70 0.04
N MET A 532 3.14 14.52 0.79
CA MET A 532 3.30 14.72 2.24
C MET A 532 2.22 13.97 3.01
N TYR A 533 2.51 13.63 4.28
CA TYR A 533 1.59 12.91 5.16
C TYR A 533 0.96 13.82 6.22
N LEU A 534 -0.28 13.51 6.58
CA LEU A 534 -1.01 14.15 7.68
C LEU A 534 -0.98 13.26 8.92
N MET A 535 -0.43 13.79 10.02
CA MET A 535 -0.52 13.21 11.34
C MET A 535 -1.46 14.05 12.21
N VAL A 536 -2.41 13.40 12.89
CA VAL A 536 -3.37 14.06 13.77
C VAL A 536 -3.14 13.61 15.21
N ASP A 537 -3.11 14.57 16.13
CA ASP A 537 -3.05 14.30 17.56
C ASP A 537 -4.41 13.82 18.09
N VAL A 538 -4.42 12.86 19.01
CA VAL A 538 -5.63 12.30 19.61
C VAL A 538 -5.47 12.15 21.12
N VAL A 539 -6.53 12.51 21.85
CA VAL A 539 -6.62 12.34 23.30
C VAL A 539 -7.61 11.23 23.59
N VAL A 540 -7.17 10.24 24.36
CA VAL A 540 -7.98 9.08 24.78
C VAL A 540 -8.25 9.09 26.29
N ASN A 541 -7.27 9.56 27.06
CA ASN A 541 -7.27 9.42 28.51
C ASN A 541 -8.44 10.13 29.20
N HIS A 542 -8.76 11.36 28.79
CA HIS A 542 -9.62 12.23 29.57
C HIS A 542 -10.47 13.15 28.71
N PHE A 543 -11.58 13.63 29.29
CA PHE A 543 -12.26 14.87 28.88
C PHE A 543 -11.99 15.99 29.90
N ALA A 544 -12.15 17.24 29.50
CA ALA A 544 -11.93 18.38 30.40
C ALA A 544 -13.24 18.87 31.04
N ALA A 545 -13.16 19.26 32.32
CA ALA A 545 -14.26 19.80 33.10
C ALA A 545 -13.83 21.00 33.94
N THR A 546 -14.76 21.94 34.19
CA THR A 546 -14.54 23.10 35.10
C THR A 546 -15.05 22.84 36.52
N SER A 547 -15.43 21.61 36.85
CA SER A 547 -15.89 21.20 38.18
C SER A 547 -15.53 19.74 38.45
N THR A 548 -15.48 19.37 39.73
CA THR A 548 -15.24 18.00 40.20
C THR A 548 -16.51 17.43 40.85
N PRO A 549 -16.63 16.10 41.00
CA PRO A 549 -17.70 15.50 41.79
C PRO A 549 -17.78 16.07 43.22
N PRO A 550 -18.99 16.21 43.80
CA PRO A 550 -20.30 15.82 43.24
C PRO A 550 -20.95 16.88 42.33
N SER A 551 -20.29 18.02 42.09
CA SER A 551 -20.84 19.13 41.29
C SER A 551 -20.70 18.95 39.77
N LEU A 552 -19.95 17.94 39.34
CA LEU A 552 -19.76 17.59 37.92
C LEU A 552 -21.01 16.92 37.36
N THR A 553 -21.40 17.32 36.15
CA THR A 553 -22.49 16.68 35.39
C THR A 553 -21.94 16.12 34.08
N TYR A 554 -22.33 14.88 33.74
CA TYR A 554 -21.76 14.16 32.59
C TYR A 554 -22.55 14.31 31.29
N GLY A 555 -23.79 14.84 31.35
CA GLY A 555 -24.68 14.91 30.17
C GLY A 555 -24.20 15.82 29.03
N GLY A 556 -23.19 16.67 29.25
CA GLY A 556 -22.60 17.54 28.23
C GLY A 556 -21.49 16.89 27.40
N TYR A 557 -21.05 15.69 27.76
CA TYR A 557 -19.93 15.00 27.12
C TYR A 557 -20.44 13.99 26.08
N SER A 558 -19.71 13.84 24.96
CA SER A 558 -20.07 12.89 23.91
C SER A 558 -18.84 12.16 23.39
N PRO A 559 -18.89 10.82 23.22
CA PRO A 559 -20.04 9.92 23.42
C PRO A 559 -20.27 9.49 24.88
N PHE A 560 -19.35 9.79 25.80
CA PHE A 560 -19.38 9.33 27.19
C PHE A 560 -20.19 10.29 28.05
N ASN A 561 -21.46 9.97 28.30
CA ASN A 561 -22.38 10.86 29.00
C ASN A 561 -22.86 10.30 30.36
N ALA A 562 -22.34 9.15 30.77
CA ALA A 562 -22.65 8.53 32.05
C ALA A 562 -21.45 8.58 33.00
N GLU A 563 -21.69 8.74 34.30
CA GLU A 563 -20.64 8.70 35.32
C GLU A 563 -19.84 7.39 35.29
N THR A 564 -20.48 6.27 34.92
CA THR A 564 -19.85 4.95 34.80
C THR A 564 -18.81 4.84 33.69
N ASP A 565 -18.81 5.77 32.73
CA ASP A 565 -17.81 5.84 31.67
C ASP A 565 -16.48 6.42 32.16
N TYR A 566 -16.43 6.92 33.40
CA TYR A 566 -15.28 7.57 34.01
C TYR A 566 -14.78 6.78 35.21
N HIS A 567 -13.48 6.90 35.50
CA HIS A 567 -12.92 6.39 36.74
C HIS A 567 -13.43 7.17 37.95
N PRO A 568 -13.55 6.51 39.13
CA PRO A 568 -13.85 7.21 40.37
C PRO A 568 -12.88 8.36 40.61
N PHE A 569 -13.42 9.51 41.04
CA PHE A 569 -12.60 10.70 41.25
C PHE A 569 -11.53 10.49 42.33
N CYS A 570 -10.27 10.59 41.92
CA CYS A 570 -9.10 10.69 42.77
C CYS A 570 -8.02 11.48 42.02
N TRP A 571 -7.13 12.15 42.76
CA TRP A 571 -5.95 12.78 42.15
C TRP A 571 -4.80 11.79 42.12
N ILE A 572 -3.93 11.89 41.11
CA ILE A 572 -2.64 11.20 41.11
C ILE A 572 -1.75 11.84 42.19
N THR A 573 -1.43 11.09 43.23
CA THR A 573 -0.57 11.55 44.33
C THR A 573 0.82 10.92 44.32
N ASP A 574 0.96 9.73 43.73
CA ASP A 574 2.20 8.96 43.62
C ASP A 574 2.39 8.47 42.18
N PHE A 575 3.31 9.10 41.45
CA PHE A 575 3.65 8.74 40.08
C PHE A 575 4.46 7.44 39.97
N ASN A 576 4.88 6.83 41.09
CA ASN A 576 5.50 5.50 41.09
C ASN A 576 4.45 4.37 41.14
N ASN A 577 3.21 4.69 41.51
CA ASN A 577 2.11 3.74 41.51
C ASN A 577 1.40 3.76 40.15
N GLN A 578 1.78 2.83 39.26
CA GLN A 578 1.24 2.78 37.90
C GLN A 578 -0.30 2.68 37.85
N THR A 579 -0.93 1.97 38.78
CA THR A 579 -2.41 1.92 38.84
C THR A 579 -3.02 3.27 39.16
N GLN A 580 -2.39 4.05 40.03
CA GLN A 580 -2.87 5.40 40.32
C GLN A 580 -2.67 6.33 39.11
N VAL A 581 -1.54 6.19 38.41
CA VAL A 581 -1.24 6.94 37.18
C VAL A 581 -2.26 6.64 36.07
N GLU A 582 -2.79 5.41 36.02
CA GLU A 582 -3.74 4.94 35.01
C GLU A 582 -5.23 5.16 35.35
N GLN A 583 -5.59 5.34 36.62
CA GLN A 583 -6.99 5.34 37.07
C GLN A 583 -7.40 6.57 37.90
N CYS A 584 -6.47 7.48 38.19
CA CYS A 584 -6.78 8.77 38.83
C CYS A 584 -6.65 9.94 37.86
N TRP A 585 -7.37 11.01 38.17
CA TRP A 585 -7.56 12.15 37.29
C TRP A 585 -6.32 13.04 37.26
N LEU A 586 -6.06 13.57 36.06
CA LEU A 586 -5.10 14.63 35.81
C LEU A 586 -5.74 16.02 35.99
N GLY A 587 -4.92 17.06 36.01
CA GLY A 587 -5.35 18.45 36.20
C GLY A 587 -5.55 18.80 37.66
N ASP A 588 -6.47 19.72 37.93
CA ASP A 588 -6.76 20.22 39.27
C ASP A 588 -8.22 20.69 39.40
N THR A 589 -8.57 21.36 40.50
CA THR A 589 -9.95 21.80 40.74
C THR A 589 -10.39 22.97 39.85
N THR A 590 -9.47 23.63 39.14
CA THR A 590 -9.77 24.69 38.18
C THR A 590 -10.16 24.10 36.83
N VAL A 591 -9.34 23.17 36.35
CA VAL A 591 -9.61 22.37 35.14
C VAL A 591 -9.29 20.92 35.46
N ALA A 592 -10.34 20.14 35.71
CA ALA A 592 -10.23 18.72 36.01
C ALA A 592 -10.24 17.93 34.69
N LEU A 593 -9.29 17.02 34.53
CA LEU A 593 -9.25 16.11 33.40
C LEU A 593 -9.91 14.80 33.83
N THR A 594 -11.23 14.74 33.58
CA THR A 594 -12.11 13.62 33.89
C THR A 594 -11.61 12.36 33.21
N ASP A 595 -11.10 11.42 34.01
CA ASP A 595 -10.40 10.24 33.51
C ASP A 595 -11.39 9.19 33.03
N ILE A 596 -11.21 8.71 31.80
CA ILE A 596 -12.11 7.78 31.13
C ILE A 596 -11.78 6.34 31.57
N ASN A 597 -12.80 5.57 31.92
CA ASN A 597 -12.68 4.18 32.36
C ASN A 597 -12.37 3.25 31.17
N THR A 598 -11.09 3.14 30.81
CA THR A 598 -10.60 2.34 29.67
C THR A 598 -10.63 0.81 29.90
N GLU A 599 -11.08 0.37 31.07
CA GLU A 599 -11.35 -1.01 31.46
C GLU A 599 -12.76 -1.45 31.04
N SER A 600 -13.66 -0.49 30.81
CA SER A 600 -15.01 -0.75 30.31
C SER A 600 -14.99 -1.16 28.83
N GLU A 601 -15.52 -2.35 28.52
CA GLU A 601 -15.62 -2.84 27.13
C GLU A 601 -16.42 -1.88 26.24
N ASN A 602 -17.42 -1.19 26.77
CA ASN A 602 -18.21 -0.21 26.03
C ASN A 602 -17.34 0.98 25.58
N VAL A 603 -16.49 1.48 26.48
CA VAL A 603 -15.56 2.58 26.21
C VAL A 603 -14.53 2.16 25.16
N VAL A 604 -13.93 0.99 25.32
CA VAL A 604 -12.94 0.44 24.37
C VAL A 604 -13.54 0.30 22.97
N ASN A 605 -14.73 -0.31 22.86
CA ASN A 605 -15.40 -0.49 21.57
C ASN A 605 -15.77 0.84 20.91
N THR A 606 -16.19 1.82 21.72
CA THR A 606 -16.53 3.17 21.25
C THR A 606 -15.30 3.89 20.70
N TYR A 607 -14.17 3.86 21.41
CA TYR A 607 -12.92 4.45 20.93
C TYR A 607 -12.39 3.77 19.67
N ASN A 608 -12.44 2.44 19.60
CA ASN A 608 -12.01 1.69 18.41
C ASN A 608 -12.85 2.06 17.17
N ALA A 609 -14.17 2.21 17.34
CA ALA A 609 -15.05 2.66 16.26
C ALA A 609 -14.79 4.12 15.88
N TRP A 610 -14.60 5.00 16.86
CA TRP A 610 -14.30 6.41 16.66
C TRP A 610 -13.00 6.61 15.88
N ILE A 611 -11.90 6.02 16.32
CA ILE A 611 -10.59 6.23 15.68
C ILE A 611 -10.56 5.70 14.25
N LYS A 612 -11.19 4.55 14.00
CA LYS A 612 -11.33 3.97 12.66
C LYS A 612 -12.09 4.90 11.72
N ASN A 613 -13.19 5.48 12.21
CA ASN A 613 -13.98 6.43 11.44
C ASN A 613 -13.20 7.72 11.20
N LEU A 614 -12.50 8.23 12.21
CA LEU A 614 -11.69 9.45 12.12
C LEU A 614 -10.62 9.34 11.04
N THR A 615 -9.81 8.28 11.09
CA THR A 615 -8.70 8.06 10.15
C THR A 615 -9.20 7.84 8.73
N SER A 616 -10.26 7.04 8.57
CA SER A 616 -10.83 6.74 7.25
C SER A 616 -11.55 7.95 6.63
N PHE A 617 -12.28 8.75 7.42
CA PHE A 617 -13.10 9.85 6.92
C PHE A 617 -12.27 11.05 6.46
N TYR A 618 -11.18 11.36 7.18
CA TYR A 618 -10.27 12.46 6.84
C TYR A 618 -9.02 12.01 6.07
N ASN A 619 -8.90 10.71 5.77
CA ASN A 619 -7.73 10.11 5.10
C ASN A 619 -6.42 10.47 5.83
N ILE A 620 -6.37 10.23 7.14
CA ILE A 620 -5.21 10.51 7.99
C ILE A 620 -4.15 9.43 7.76
N ASP A 621 -2.86 9.78 7.70
CA ASP A 621 -1.76 8.82 7.44
C ASP A 621 -1.10 8.29 8.72
N GLY A 622 -1.28 9.00 9.84
CA GLY A 622 -0.75 8.62 11.13
C GLY A 622 -1.40 9.38 12.29
N ILE A 623 -1.27 8.85 13.50
CA ILE A 623 -1.81 9.46 14.72
C ILE A 623 -0.71 9.66 15.75
N ARG A 624 -0.70 10.81 16.40
CA ARG A 624 0.04 11.01 17.66
C ARG A 624 -0.93 10.85 18.81
N ILE A 625 -0.58 10.05 19.81
CA ILE A 625 -1.46 9.73 20.93
C ILE A 625 -0.93 10.44 22.18
N ASP A 626 -1.77 11.29 22.75
CA ASP A 626 -1.50 12.04 23.97
C ASP A 626 -1.58 11.15 25.22
N THR A 627 -0.79 11.44 26.26
CA THR A 627 -0.93 10.86 27.62
C THR A 627 -0.91 9.33 27.68
N VAL A 628 -0.09 8.67 26.85
CA VAL A 628 -0.13 7.20 26.70
C VAL A 628 0.10 6.44 28.02
N LYS A 629 0.96 6.97 28.89
CA LYS A 629 1.31 6.33 30.16
C LYS A 629 0.19 6.32 31.20
N HIS A 630 -0.87 7.10 30.96
CA HIS A 630 -2.05 7.24 31.83
C HIS A 630 -3.18 6.29 31.45
N VAL A 631 -2.98 5.44 30.44
CA VAL A 631 -3.94 4.40 30.06
C VAL A 631 -3.25 3.04 30.13
N ARG A 632 -3.96 2.05 30.65
CA ARG A 632 -3.51 0.66 30.73
C ARG A 632 -2.96 0.15 29.39
N LYS A 633 -1.82 -0.56 29.44
CA LYS A 633 -1.08 -0.98 28.24
C LYS A 633 -1.88 -1.84 27.27
N ASP A 634 -2.79 -2.67 27.76
CA ASP A 634 -3.56 -3.61 26.94
C ASP A 634 -4.70 -2.95 26.13
N PHE A 635 -5.00 -1.68 26.39
CA PHE A 635 -5.88 -0.86 25.54
C PHE A 635 -5.26 -0.62 24.15
N TRP A 636 -3.97 -0.31 24.09
CA TRP A 636 -3.31 0.25 22.91
C TRP A 636 -3.28 -0.65 21.66
N PRO A 637 -2.99 -1.97 21.75
CA PRO A 637 -2.90 -2.80 20.56
C PRO A 637 -4.20 -2.85 19.74
N ALA A 638 -5.36 -2.89 20.41
CA ALA A 638 -6.65 -2.87 19.74
C ALA A 638 -6.97 -1.50 19.11
N PHE A 639 -6.64 -0.42 19.82
CA PHE A 639 -6.84 0.94 19.36
C PHE A 639 -5.97 1.28 18.14
N VAL A 640 -4.67 1.00 18.20
CA VAL A 640 -3.73 1.21 17.09
C VAL A 640 -4.11 0.34 15.88
N LYS A 641 -4.50 -0.91 16.10
CA LYS A 641 -4.97 -1.76 14.99
C LYS A 641 -6.26 -1.22 14.36
N SER A 642 -7.15 -0.61 15.16
CA SER A 642 -8.42 -0.05 14.68
C SER A 642 -8.22 1.26 13.91
N SER A 643 -7.22 2.06 14.27
CA SER A 643 -6.86 3.28 13.52
C SER A 643 -6.42 2.94 12.10
N GLY A 644 -5.76 1.79 11.91
CA GLY A 644 -5.30 1.30 10.61
C GLY A 644 -4.13 2.08 10.02
N VAL A 645 -3.50 2.95 10.81
CA VAL A 645 -2.44 3.88 10.39
C VAL A 645 -1.33 3.91 11.44
N PHE A 646 -0.17 4.45 11.07
CA PHE A 646 0.98 4.55 11.98
C PHE A 646 0.64 5.33 13.26
N SER A 647 1.03 4.81 14.42
CA SER A 647 0.81 5.48 15.71
C SER A 647 2.11 5.85 16.41
N ILE A 648 2.21 7.07 16.92
CA ILE A 648 3.28 7.49 17.83
C ILE A 648 2.72 7.96 19.18
N GLY A 649 3.13 7.30 20.26
CA GLY A 649 2.65 7.61 21.61
C GLY A 649 3.51 8.58 22.39
N GLU A 650 2.88 9.40 23.21
CA GLU A 650 3.55 10.26 24.18
C GLU A 650 3.70 9.58 25.55
N VAL A 651 4.92 9.17 25.88
CA VAL A 651 5.28 8.61 27.19
C VAL A 651 6.33 9.51 27.84
N LEU A 652 5.87 10.52 28.57
CA LEU A 652 6.75 11.46 29.27
C LEU A 652 7.42 10.78 30.47
N SER A 653 8.63 10.27 30.26
CA SER A 653 9.51 9.71 31.29
C SER A 653 10.99 9.84 30.85
N ASN A 654 11.89 10.00 31.82
CA ASN A 654 13.33 9.97 31.58
C ASN A 654 13.89 8.52 31.60
N GLU A 655 13.10 7.54 32.04
CA GLU A 655 13.52 6.14 32.12
C GLU A 655 13.38 5.45 30.77
N THR A 656 14.51 5.05 30.20
CA THR A 656 14.60 4.39 28.89
C THR A 656 13.86 3.05 28.86
N GLN A 657 13.96 2.26 29.92
CA GLN A 657 13.26 0.97 30.01
C GLN A 657 11.75 1.15 30.10
N TYR A 658 11.27 2.08 30.94
CA TYR A 658 9.84 2.36 31.10
C TYR A 658 9.22 2.84 29.79
N THR A 659 9.87 3.81 29.12
CA THR A 659 9.43 4.36 27.84
C THR A 659 9.50 3.34 26.72
N GLY A 660 10.61 2.59 26.64
CA GLY A 660 10.85 1.57 25.62
C GLY A 660 9.81 0.45 25.66
N ASP A 661 9.31 0.06 26.83
CA ASP A 661 8.32 -1.02 26.94
C ASP A 661 7.00 -0.72 26.20
N TYR A 662 6.60 0.56 26.09
CA TYR A 662 5.41 0.95 25.34
C TYR A 662 5.54 0.69 23.82
N THR A 663 6.76 0.59 23.28
CA THR A 663 6.98 0.23 21.87
C THR A 663 6.53 -1.21 21.53
N ASN A 664 6.22 -2.03 22.54
CA ASN A 664 5.60 -3.35 22.34
C ASN A 664 4.10 -3.26 22.00
N TYR A 665 3.44 -2.16 22.35
CA TYR A 665 1.98 -2.00 22.27
C TYR A 665 1.52 -1.05 21.16
N MET A 666 2.45 -0.32 20.55
CA MET A 666 2.23 0.63 19.44
C MET A 666 3.45 0.69 18.51
N ASP A 667 3.31 1.35 17.35
CA ASP A 667 4.39 1.39 16.36
C ASP A 667 5.62 2.20 16.83
N ALA A 668 5.38 3.30 17.53
CA ALA A 668 6.39 4.28 17.91
C ALA A 668 6.06 4.99 19.22
N VAL A 669 7.08 5.53 19.88
CA VAL A 669 6.94 6.47 21.00
C VAL A 669 7.83 7.68 20.78
N LEU A 670 7.48 8.81 21.39
CA LEU A 670 8.35 9.99 21.48
C LEU A 670 9.58 9.67 22.34
N ASP A 671 10.78 9.98 21.83
CA ASP A 671 12.06 9.68 22.49
C ASP A 671 12.41 10.73 23.56
N TYR A 672 11.60 10.78 24.61
CA TYR A 672 11.88 11.59 25.80
C TYR A 672 13.23 11.24 26.47
N PRO A 673 13.66 9.97 26.59
CA PRO A 673 14.96 9.64 27.15
C PRO A 673 16.13 10.34 26.44
N SER A 674 16.15 10.34 25.10
CA SER A 674 17.14 11.11 24.34
C SER A 674 16.99 12.61 24.51
N TRP A 675 15.75 13.13 24.58
CA TRP A 675 15.50 14.55 24.81
C TRP A 675 16.16 15.04 26.12
N PHE A 676 16.02 14.32 27.23
CA PHE A 676 16.67 14.68 28.50
C PHE A 676 18.21 14.70 28.39
N ALA A 677 18.80 13.74 27.66
CA ALA A 677 20.25 13.68 27.48
C ALA A 677 20.77 14.83 26.58
N VAL A 678 20.08 15.11 25.47
CA VAL A 678 20.46 16.15 24.50
C VAL A 678 20.32 17.55 25.10
N THR A 679 19.21 17.81 25.80
CA THR A 679 18.97 19.12 26.43
C THR A 679 20.02 19.41 27.50
N GLN A 680 20.33 18.45 28.38
CA GLN A 680 21.38 18.61 29.40
C GLN A 680 22.79 18.76 28.79
N ALA A 681 23.07 18.12 27.66
CA ALA A 681 24.36 18.18 27.00
C ALA A 681 24.64 19.53 26.34
N PHE A 682 23.61 20.15 25.74
CA PHE A 682 23.79 21.36 24.90
C PHE A 682 23.18 22.63 25.49
N ALA A 683 22.40 22.59 26.58
CA ALA A 683 21.82 23.80 27.18
C ALA A 683 22.88 24.79 27.72
N SER A 684 24.12 24.34 27.96
CA SER A 684 25.23 25.21 28.38
C SER A 684 26.57 24.65 27.91
N THR A 685 27.64 25.45 27.98
CA THR A 685 28.99 25.00 27.61
C THR A 685 29.62 24.01 28.59
N THR A 686 29.01 23.84 29.76
CA THR A 686 29.41 22.88 30.80
C THR A 686 28.47 21.66 30.85
N GLY A 687 27.59 21.50 29.85
CA GLY A 687 26.67 20.37 29.77
C GLY A 687 27.40 19.02 29.65
N ASN A 688 26.74 17.95 30.06
CA ASN A 688 27.34 16.62 30.09
C ASN A 688 27.03 15.83 28.81
N ILE A 689 27.95 15.86 27.83
CA ILE A 689 27.84 15.10 26.58
C ILE A 689 27.88 13.58 26.78
N ALA A 690 28.50 13.10 27.86
CA ALA A 690 28.58 11.66 28.11
C ALA A 690 27.20 11.01 28.29
N LEU A 691 26.18 11.78 28.69
CA LEU A 691 24.80 11.32 28.78
C LEU A 691 24.27 10.82 27.43
N ILE A 692 24.60 11.50 26.33
CA ILE A 692 24.20 11.07 24.98
C ILE A 692 24.88 9.74 24.63
N ALA A 693 26.19 9.63 24.89
CA ALA A 693 26.95 8.42 24.61
C ALA A 693 26.46 7.20 25.42
N GLN A 694 25.94 7.42 26.63
CA GLN A 694 25.35 6.39 27.49
C GLN A 694 23.91 6.04 27.06
N ASN A 695 23.12 7.03 26.63
CA ASN A 695 21.71 6.82 26.27
C ASN A 695 21.50 6.07 24.94
N ILE A 696 22.39 6.25 23.95
CA ILE A 696 22.29 5.57 22.65
C ILE A 696 22.23 4.03 22.79
N PRO A 697 23.18 3.35 23.47
CA PRO A 697 23.09 1.89 23.61
C PRO A 697 21.90 1.44 24.47
N GLU A 698 21.49 2.24 25.46
CA GLU A 698 20.32 1.92 26.30
C GLU A 698 19.01 1.98 25.50
N THR A 699 18.81 3.03 24.70
CA THR A 699 17.64 3.13 23.80
C THR A 699 17.63 1.98 22.79
N GLN A 700 18.78 1.64 22.20
CA GLN A 700 18.89 0.51 21.27
C GLN A 700 18.59 -0.86 21.90
N LYS A 701 18.83 -1.00 23.20
CA LYS A 701 18.57 -2.22 23.95
C LYS A 701 17.10 -2.38 24.34
N TYR A 702 16.48 -1.32 24.87
CA TYR A 702 15.14 -1.39 25.45
C TYR A 702 14.01 -1.10 24.47
N PHE A 703 14.27 -0.29 23.43
CA PHE A 703 13.25 0.03 22.46
C PHE A 703 13.15 -1.10 21.43
N LYS A 704 11.93 -1.43 21.02
CA LYS A 704 11.69 -2.37 19.92
C LYS A 704 12.39 -1.88 18.66
N ASN A 705 13.02 -2.80 17.93
CA ASN A 705 13.86 -2.50 16.76
C ASN A 705 15.01 -1.53 17.04
N GLY A 706 15.43 -1.40 18.30
CA GLY A 706 16.49 -0.53 18.78
C GLY A 706 16.33 0.94 18.40
N GLY A 707 15.14 1.48 18.60
CA GLY A 707 14.88 2.92 18.49
C GLY A 707 14.70 3.46 17.06
N ILE A 708 14.80 2.61 16.03
CA ILE A 708 14.69 3.05 14.63
C ILE A 708 13.32 3.66 14.28
N SER A 709 12.27 3.33 15.03
CA SER A 709 10.90 3.79 14.79
C SER A 709 10.42 4.85 15.79
N THR A 710 11.29 5.48 16.59
CA THR A 710 10.88 6.51 17.56
C THR A 710 10.68 7.88 16.95
N GLY A 711 10.02 8.80 17.65
CA GLY A 711 9.99 10.22 17.28
C GLY A 711 11.05 11.01 18.04
N ALA A 712 12.08 11.48 17.35
CA ALA A 712 13.13 12.30 17.93
C ALA A 712 12.78 13.79 17.82
N PHE A 713 12.82 14.52 18.92
CA PHE A 713 12.47 15.95 18.96
C PHE A 713 13.40 16.72 19.91
N LEU A 714 13.46 18.04 19.75
CA LEU A 714 14.19 18.95 20.65
C LEU A 714 13.25 19.88 21.42
N GLU A 715 12.23 20.39 20.74
CA GLU A 715 11.20 21.27 21.30
C GLU A 715 9.82 20.65 21.07
N ASN A 716 8.88 20.95 21.97
CA ASN A 716 7.47 20.64 21.83
C ASN A 716 6.64 21.72 22.56
N HIS A 717 5.33 21.51 22.70
CA HIS A 717 4.42 22.49 23.31
C HIS A 717 4.29 22.39 24.84
N ASP A 718 4.88 21.38 25.47
CA ASP A 718 4.79 21.13 26.93
C ASP A 718 6.07 21.52 27.68
N GLN A 719 7.21 21.48 26.98
CA GLN A 719 8.50 21.87 27.51
C GLN A 719 8.87 23.31 27.08
N PRO A 720 9.72 24.01 27.85
CA PRO A 720 10.32 25.25 27.38
C PRO A 720 10.99 25.06 26.02
N ARG A 721 10.97 26.10 25.19
CA ARG A 721 11.79 26.10 23.98
C ARG A 721 13.25 26.00 24.37
N PHE A 722 14.06 25.32 23.57
CA PHE A 722 15.47 25.10 23.87
C PHE A 722 16.21 26.44 23.96
N GLN A 723 15.84 27.40 23.12
CA GLN A 723 16.41 28.75 23.13
C GLN A 723 16.00 29.62 24.32
N SER A 724 15.11 29.14 25.20
CA SER A 724 14.87 29.78 26.50
C SER A 724 16.01 29.55 27.49
N TRP A 725 16.78 28.47 27.34
CA TRP A 725 17.93 28.15 28.19
C TRP A 725 19.23 28.73 27.65
N THR A 726 19.41 28.74 26.32
CA THR A 726 20.60 29.28 25.68
C THR A 726 20.28 29.95 24.34
N THR A 727 20.82 31.15 24.15
CA THR A 727 20.71 31.90 22.88
C THR A 727 21.95 31.75 22.00
N ASP A 728 22.93 30.93 22.42
CA ASP A 728 24.10 30.62 21.61
C ASP A 728 23.70 29.70 20.45
N LEU A 729 23.67 30.27 19.24
CA LEU A 729 23.27 29.57 18.02
C LEU A 729 24.13 28.33 17.71
N SER A 730 25.39 28.29 18.15
CA SER A 730 26.24 27.11 17.94
C SER A 730 25.72 25.94 18.78
N LEU A 731 25.36 26.17 20.05
CA LEU A 731 24.75 25.14 20.91
C LEU A 731 23.40 24.66 20.36
N VAL A 732 22.56 25.59 19.92
CA VAL A 732 21.25 25.31 19.32
C VAL A 732 21.40 24.45 18.07
N LYS A 733 22.33 24.79 17.17
CA LYS A 733 22.59 24.01 15.95
C LYS A 733 23.06 22.59 16.23
N ASN A 734 23.87 22.37 17.28
CA ASN A 734 24.31 21.03 17.67
C ASN A 734 23.14 20.19 18.18
N ALA A 735 22.32 20.74 19.07
CA ALA A 735 21.14 20.06 19.58
C ALA A 735 20.15 19.72 18.46
N MET A 736 19.93 20.66 17.52
CA MET A 736 19.13 20.41 16.32
C MET A 736 19.74 19.36 15.40
N ALA A 737 21.06 19.36 15.18
CA ALA A 737 21.69 18.39 14.30
C ALA A 737 21.46 16.95 14.82
N TYR A 738 21.54 16.74 16.14
CA TYR A 738 21.30 15.44 16.76
C TYR A 738 19.93 14.86 16.39
N THR A 739 18.86 15.67 16.44
CA THR A 739 17.49 15.17 16.18
C THR A 739 17.26 14.69 14.76
N PHE A 740 18.03 15.19 13.77
CA PHE A 740 17.91 14.77 12.37
C PHE A 740 18.79 13.56 12.01
N VAL A 741 19.89 13.35 12.74
CA VAL A 741 20.86 12.28 12.45
C VAL A 741 20.70 11.03 13.32
N THR A 742 19.94 11.14 14.41
CA THR A 742 19.66 10.03 15.34
C THR A 742 18.82 8.91 14.70
N ASP A 743 18.73 7.79 15.42
CA ASP A 743 17.75 6.74 15.18
C ASP A 743 16.33 7.30 15.42
N GLY A 744 15.40 6.97 14.52
CA GLY A 744 14.02 7.48 14.57
C GLY A 744 13.66 8.51 13.49
N ILE A 745 12.47 9.07 13.65
CA ILE A 745 11.80 10.05 12.80
C ILE A 745 12.02 11.44 13.41
N PRO A 746 12.70 12.36 12.70
CA PRO A 746 12.91 13.72 13.20
C PRO A 746 11.60 14.51 13.22
N ILE A 747 11.33 15.14 14.36
CA ILE A 747 10.20 16.03 14.62
C ILE A 747 10.73 17.41 14.98
N LEU A 748 10.27 18.43 14.26
CA LEU A 748 10.56 19.83 14.56
C LEU A 748 9.27 20.55 14.96
N TYR A 749 9.29 21.22 16.11
CA TYR A 749 8.18 22.03 16.57
C TYR A 749 8.26 23.44 15.99
N TYR A 750 7.15 23.93 15.44
CA TYR A 750 7.12 25.21 14.75
C TYR A 750 7.66 26.37 15.62
N GLY A 751 8.38 27.29 14.99
CA GLY A 751 9.02 28.42 15.66
C GLY A 751 10.46 28.13 16.09
N GLN A 752 10.85 26.85 16.23
CA GLN A 752 12.23 26.44 16.50
C GLN A 752 13.18 26.96 15.41
N GLU A 753 12.77 26.85 14.15
CA GLU A 753 13.50 27.35 12.97
C GLU A 753 13.57 28.89 12.93
N GLN A 754 12.67 29.56 13.63
CA GLN A 754 12.61 31.04 13.69
C GLN A 754 13.35 31.62 14.88
N GLY A 755 13.83 30.81 15.80
CA GLY A 755 14.56 31.28 16.98
C GLY A 755 13.66 31.62 18.17
N TYR A 756 12.49 31.01 18.30
CA TYR A 756 11.58 31.30 19.41
C TYR A 756 12.16 30.89 20.78
N THR A 757 11.89 31.70 21.80
CA THR A 757 12.52 31.60 23.12
C THR A 757 11.51 31.47 24.26
N GLY A 758 10.26 31.12 23.97
CA GLY A 758 9.22 30.92 24.97
C GLY A 758 9.64 29.93 26.07
N GLY A 759 9.39 30.31 27.32
CA GLY A 759 9.60 29.43 28.48
C GLY A 759 8.53 28.33 28.58
N ASN A 760 8.17 27.95 29.81
CA ASN A 760 7.08 26.99 30.05
C ASN A 760 5.73 27.46 29.48
N GLU A 761 4.78 26.53 29.37
CA GLU A 761 3.38 26.81 29.06
C GLU A 761 2.86 28.01 29.90
N PRO A 762 2.22 29.01 29.26
CA PRO A 762 1.78 29.07 27.86
C PRO A 762 2.80 29.69 26.90
N ALA A 763 3.96 30.12 27.38
CA ALA A 763 4.91 30.94 26.63
C ALA A 763 5.53 30.22 25.42
N SER A 764 5.63 28.90 25.44
CA SER A 764 6.10 28.04 24.33
C SER A 764 5.14 27.93 23.14
N ARG A 765 4.00 28.64 23.15
CA ARG A 765 2.92 28.53 22.14
C ARG A 765 2.76 29.84 21.34
N GLU A 766 3.86 30.50 21.00
CA GLU A 766 3.88 31.77 20.27
C GLU A 766 3.35 31.64 18.84
N ALA A 767 2.66 32.66 18.31
CA ALA A 767 2.08 32.58 16.98
C ALA A 767 3.10 32.83 15.84
N LEU A 768 3.21 31.88 14.90
CA LEU A 768 4.25 31.88 13.86
C LEU A 768 4.12 33.03 12.87
N TRP A 769 2.90 33.52 12.61
CA TRP A 769 2.66 34.58 11.63
C TRP A 769 3.40 35.89 11.96
N PHE A 770 3.80 36.12 13.21
CA PHE A 770 4.65 37.28 13.57
C PHE A 770 6.03 37.25 12.92
N THR A 771 6.48 36.09 12.45
CA THR A 771 7.73 35.93 11.71
C THR A 771 7.59 36.23 10.23
N SER A 772 6.35 36.45 9.75
CA SER A 772 6.02 36.56 8.33
C SER A 772 6.50 35.36 7.49
N TYR A 773 6.71 34.20 8.14
CA TYR A 773 7.23 32.98 7.51
C TYR A 773 8.55 33.21 6.77
N GLN A 774 9.39 34.13 7.28
CA GLN A 774 10.63 34.52 6.63
C GLN A 774 11.59 33.34 6.54
N THR A 775 12.05 33.01 5.34
CA THR A 775 13.03 31.94 5.10
C THR A 775 14.42 32.49 4.77
N GLN A 776 14.52 33.71 4.23
CA GLN A 776 15.81 34.31 3.86
C GLN A 776 16.52 34.93 5.07
N ASN A 777 17.85 34.80 5.11
CA ASN A 777 18.72 35.32 6.17
C ASN A 777 18.38 34.76 7.57
N LYS A 778 17.84 33.55 7.64
CA LYS A 778 17.49 32.85 8.88
C LYS A 778 18.41 31.65 9.07
N PRO A 779 19.39 31.72 9.98
CA PRO A 779 20.45 30.70 10.08
C PRO A 779 19.93 29.33 10.50
N LEU A 780 18.84 29.25 11.27
CA LEU A 780 18.24 27.98 11.70
C LEU A 780 17.34 27.37 10.61
N VAL A 781 16.67 28.17 9.79
CA VAL A 781 15.96 27.70 8.60
C VAL A 781 16.93 27.04 7.62
N ASP A 782 18.03 27.71 7.28
CA ASP A 782 19.06 27.16 6.40
C ASP A 782 19.68 25.87 6.96
N HIS A 783 19.84 25.81 8.28
CA HIS A 783 20.34 24.62 8.98
C HIS A 783 19.39 23.43 8.83
N VAL A 784 18.08 23.62 9.08
CA VAL A 784 17.05 22.58 8.92
C VAL A 784 16.96 22.10 7.48
N VAL A 785 16.98 23.00 6.50
CA VAL A 785 16.97 22.66 5.07
C VAL A 785 18.12 21.70 4.73
N LYS A 786 19.33 22.03 5.20
CA LYS A 786 20.52 21.18 4.97
C LYS A 786 20.43 19.84 5.69
N LEU A 787 19.95 19.81 6.93
CA LEU A 787 19.77 18.57 7.70
C LEU A 787 18.75 17.61 7.07
N ASN A 788 17.61 18.14 6.61
CA ASN A 788 16.64 17.34 5.88
C ASN A 788 17.20 16.83 4.55
N ALA A 789 17.90 17.70 3.81
CA ALA A 789 18.50 17.33 2.53
C ALA A 789 19.59 16.25 2.68
N VAL A 790 20.47 16.35 3.68
CA VAL A 790 21.51 15.32 3.92
C VAL A 790 20.90 14.01 4.38
N ARG A 791 19.87 14.03 5.24
CA ARG A 791 19.15 12.82 5.63
C ARG A 791 18.53 12.13 4.40
N LYS A 792 17.88 12.88 3.52
CA LYS A 792 17.31 12.36 2.26
C LYS A 792 18.40 11.80 1.33
N ALA A 793 19.54 12.47 1.22
CA ALA A 793 20.68 11.99 0.44
C ALA A 793 21.26 10.69 1.02
N ALA A 794 21.38 10.59 2.36
CA ALA A 794 21.85 9.38 3.04
C ALA A 794 20.90 8.19 2.83
N ILE A 795 19.58 8.41 2.90
CA ILE A 795 18.57 7.38 2.60
C ILE A 795 18.66 6.93 1.14
N ALA A 796 18.82 7.87 0.20
CA ALA A 796 18.92 7.53 -1.23
C ALA A 796 20.24 6.81 -1.57
N GLY A 797 21.34 7.18 -0.90
CA GLY A 797 22.67 6.64 -1.12
C GLY A 797 22.94 5.30 -0.42
N ASP A 798 22.11 4.91 0.54
CA ASP A 798 22.22 3.62 1.25
C ASP A 798 20.82 3.06 1.59
N SER A 799 20.43 2.01 0.86
CA SER A 799 19.16 1.30 1.08
C SER A 799 18.97 0.73 2.49
N LYS A 800 20.06 0.53 3.26
CA LYS A 800 20.02 0.02 4.64
C LYS A 800 20.06 1.13 5.69
N PHE A 801 20.15 2.40 5.29
CA PHE A 801 20.30 3.53 6.23
C PHE A 801 19.21 3.55 7.29
N LEU A 802 17.94 3.35 6.89
CA LEU A 802 16.80 3.35 7.81
C LEU A 802 16.85 2.17 8.80
N SER A 803 17.32 1.00 8.37
CA SER A 803 17.46 -0.18 9.22
C SER A 803 18.75 -0.23 10.05
N THR A 804 19.70 0.69 9.80
CA THR A 804 20.99 0.70 10.48
C THR A 804 20.89 1.54 11.75
N GLN A 805 21.29 0.96 12.87
CA GLN A 805 21.39 1.67 14.15
C GLN A 805 22.59 2.62 14.17
N MET A 806 22.43 3.74 14.84
CA MET A 806 23.50 4.71 15.05
C MET A 806 24.56 4.15 16.00
N LYS A 807 25.85 4.42 15.76
CA LYS A 807 26.95 4.06 16.66
C LYS A 807 27.66 5.30 17.17
N VAL A 808 28.14 5.25 18.40
CA VAL A 808 29.10 6.23 18.93
C VAL A 808 30.49 5.85 18.43
N VAL A 809 31.15 6.76 17.72
CA VAL A 809 32.49 6.56 17.15
C VAL A 809 33.56 7.03 18.14
N ALA A 810 33.37 8.21 18.72
CA ALA A 810 34.26 8.78 19.71
C ALA A 810 33.48 9.71 20.65
N ASN A 811 33.95 9.82 21.88
CA ASN A 811 33.43 10.78 22.86
C ASN A 811 34.58 11.42 23.65
N SER A 812 34.38 12.66 24.06
CA SER A 812 35.25 13.41 24.97
C SER A 812 34.39 14.21 25.96
N THR A 813 35.01 15.08 26.76
CA THR A 813 34.27 15.96 27.69
C THR A 813 33.33 16.92 26.95
N HIS A 814 33.74 17.43 25.78
CA HIS A 814 33.01 18.47 25.05
C HIS A 814 32.60 18.09 23.63
N ASN A 815 33.04 16.94 23.12
CA ASN A 815 32.79 16.51 21.74
C ASN A 815 32.23 15.08 21.71
N ILE A 816 31.33 14.81 20.78
CA ILE A 816 30.84 13.46 20.48
C ILE A 816 30.71 13.27 18.98
N ALA A 817 31.17 12.12 18.48
CA ALA A 817 30.97 11.71 17.10
C ALA A 817 30.06 10.49 17.06
N VAL A 818 28.98 10.62 16.31
CA VAL A 818 28.01 9.55 16.04
C VAL A 818 27.96 9.24 14.55
N GLN A 819 27.70 7.99 14.21
CA GLN A 819 27.66 7.56 12.83
C GLN A 819 26.48 6.64 12.58
N LYS A 820 25.72 6.90 11.51
CA LYS A 820 24.62 6.05 11.04
C LYS A 820 24.86 5.68 9.58
N GLY A 821 25.11 4.40 9.30
CA GLY A 821 25.60 3.97 7.99
C GLY A 821 26.90 4.70 7.62
N LYS A 822 26.90 5.40 6.47
CA LYS A 822 28.01 6.26 6.03
C LYS A 822 27.86 7.75 6.40
N LEU A 823 26.81 8.13 7.13
CA LEU A 823 26.63 9.49 7.63
C LEU A 823 27.34 9.64 8.98
N LEU A 824 28.38 10.46 9.04
CA LEU A 824 29.16 10.73 10.25
C LEU A 824 28.82 12.15 10.75
N THR A 825 28.47 12.29 12.02
CA THR A 825 28.15 13.60 12.61
C THR A 825 29.00 13.83 13.85
N ALA A 826 29.70 14.95 13.88
CA ALA A 826 30.43 15.41 15.05
C ALA A 826 29.72 16.61 15.67
N LEU A 827 29.45 16.52 16.97
CA LEU A 827 28.76 17.52 17.78
C LEU A 827 29.66 17.99 18.90
N THR A 828 29.47 19.24 19.32
CA THR A 828 30.25 19.86 20.39
C THR A 828 29.41 20.83 21.22
N ASN A 829 29.72 20.96 22.50
CA ASN A 829 29.08 21.93 23.39
C ASN A 829 30.00 23.08 23.82
N VAL A 830 31.13 23.33 23.15
CA VAL A 830 32.04 24.45 23.50
C VAL A 830 31.44 25.85 23.27
N GLY A 831 30.33 25.94 22.52
CA GLY A 831 29.66 27.20 22.19
C GLY A 831 30.37 28.03 21.11
N SER A 832 29.79 29.17 20.77
CA SER A 832 30.25 30.07 19.70
C SER A 832 31.64 30.66 19.93
N GLN A 833 32.05 30.80 21.19
CA GLN A 833 33.36 31.30 21.61
C GLN A 833 34.41 30.18 21.82
N GLY A 834 34.03 28.93 21.56
CA GLY A 834 34.92 27.78 21.70
C GLY A 834 36.11 27.84 20.74
N ALA A 835 37.28 27.42 21.22
CA ALA A 835 38.47 27.30 20.39
C ALA A 835 38.26 26.25 19.29
N ALA A 836 38.88 26.46 18.13
CA ALA A 836 38.87 25.46 17.08
C ALA A 836 39.70 24.24 17.51
N GLU A 837 39.15 23.04 17.31
CA GLU A 837 39.78 21.78 17.67
C GLU A 837 39.67 20.81 16.49
N ASN A 838 40.74 20.05 16.24
CA ASN A 838 40.70 18.95 15.29
C ASN A 838 40.33 17.67 16.04
N PHE A 839 39.16 17.12 15.75
CA PHE A 839 38.69 15.90 16.39
C PHE A 839 39.04 14.69 15.52
N GLU A 840 39.98 13.88 15.99
CA GLU A 840 40.48 12.71 15.27
C GLU A 840 39.56 11.50 15.51
N LEU A 841 39.00 10.94 14.45
CA LEU A 841 38.04 9.84 14.50
C LEU A 841 38.62 8.59 13.85
N THR A 842 38.74 7.53 14.65
CA THR A 842 39.19 6.21 14.22
C THR A 842 38.00 5.25 14.10
N GLY A 843 38.11 4.19 13.30
CA GLY A 843 37.04 3.18 13.18
C GLY A 843 35.76 3.66 12.47
N THR A 844 35.87 4.69 11.63
CA THR A 844 34.76 5.26 10.84
C THR A 844 34.25 4.25 9.79
N GLY A 845 35.11 3.37 9.27
CA GLY A 845 34.75 2.40 8.23
C GLY A 845 34.68 3.02 6.82
N TYR A 846 35.24 4.21 6.61
CA TYR A 846 35.48 4.75 5.27
C TYR A 846 36.68 4.07 4.60
N SER A 847 36.72 4.14 3.28
CA SER A 847 37.82 3.62 2.47
C SER A 847 39.02 4.57 2.54
N ALA A 848 40.23 4.03 2.34
CA ALA A 848 41.45 4.83 2.28
C ALA A 848 41.33 5.92 1.20
N ASN A 849 41.61 7.19 1.56
CA ASN A 849 41.49 8.35 0.67
C ASN A 849 40.08 8.61 0.10
N GLU A 850 39.02 8.09 0.75
CA GLU A 850 37.63 8.38 0.36
C GLU A 850 37.35 9.89 0.50
N GLN A 851 36.73 10.47 -0.53
CA GLN A 851 36.36 11.89 -0.56
C GLN A 851 35.03 12.09 0.16
N LEU A 852 35.06 12.95 1.17
CA LEU A 852 33.94 13.28 2.05
C LEU A 852 33.64 14.78 1.97
N VAL A 853 32.42 15.18 2.31
CA VAL A 853 32.00 16.57 2.39
C VAL A 853 31.25 16.80 3.69
N ASP A 854 31.58 17.87 4.42
CA ASP A 854 30.72 18.41 5.45
C ASP A 854 29.59 19.22 4.79
N VAL A 855 28.35 18.74 4.87
CA VAL A 855 27.21 19.35 4.18
C VAL A 855 26.83 20.71 4.77
N LEU A 856 27.17 20.95 6.04
CA LEU A 856 26.82 22.21 6.70
C LEU A 856 27.70 23.36 6.21
N SER A 857 29.01 23.15 6.10
CA SER A 857 29.98 24.15 5.61
C SER A 857 30.31 24.02 4.12
N CYS A 858 29.97 22.91 3.48
CA CYS A 858 30.42 22.51 2.14
C CYS A 858 31.95 22.39 2.01
N ALA A 859 32.65 22.14 3.12
CA ALA A 859 34.09 21.87 3.11
C ALA A 859 34.38 20.42 2.72
N ASN A 860 35.39 20.22 1.87
CA ASN A 860 35.88 18.90 1.51
C ASN A 860 36.78 18.34 2.60
N ILE A 861 36.58 17.07 2.93
CA ILE A 861 37.36 16.30 3.90
C ILE A 861 37.83 15.02 3.18
N THR A 862 39.04 14.55 3.46
CA THR A 862 39.56 13.30 2.89
C THR A 862 39.92 12.36 4.03
N ALA A 863 39.46 11.12 3.95
CA ALA A 863 39.88 10.07 4.89
C ALA A 863 41.36 9.72 4.68
N ASP A 864 42.10 9.42 5.73
CA ASP A 864 43.51 9.07 5.64
C ASP A 864 43.73 7.68 4.99
N ALA A 865 45.00 7.24 4.90
CA ALA A 865 45.35 5.93 4.32
C ALA A 865 44.81 4.73 5.12
N SER A 866 44.41 4.94 6.37
CA SER A 866 43.80 3.94 7.27
C SER A 866 42.27 4.07 7.35
N GLY A 867 41.67 5.05 6.65
CA GLY A 867 40.24 5.36 6.72
C GLY A 867 39.84 6.25 7.90
N ASN A 868 40.76 6.77 8.70
CA ASN A 868 40.45 7.70 9.78
C ASN A 868 40.09 9.09 9.22
N VAL A 869 39.31 9.84 9.97
CA VAL A 869 38.84 11.17 9.55
C VAL A 869 39.19 12.19 10.63
N VAL A 870 39.81 13.29 10.23
CA VAL A 870 40.06 14.43 11.13
C VAL A 870 39.00 15.49 10.85
N VAL A 871 38.17 15.77 11.86
CA VAL A 871 37.02 16.66 11.76
C VAL A 871 37.35 18.01 12.39
N PRO A 872 37.46 19.10 11.61
CA PRO A 872 37.89 20.40 12.14
C PRO A 872 36.72 21.16 12.79
N LEU A 873 36.44 20.94 14.07
CA LEU A 873 35.38 21.64 14.81
C LEU A 873 35.73 23.13 14.95
N LYS A 874 34.98 24.01 14.27
CA LYS A 874 35.23 25.47 14.22
C LYS A 874 34.02 26.27 14.72
N GLY A 875 34.27 27.18 15.65
CA GLY A 875 33.25 28.11 16.19
C GLY A 875 32.09 27.39 16.89
N GLY A 876 32.36 26.20 17.44
CA GLY A 876 31.36 25.36 18.10
C GLY A 876 30.24 24.83 17.20
N ASN A 877 30.35 24.92 15.86
CA ASN A 877 29.29 24.42 14.97
C ASN A 877 29.37 22.89 14.81
N PRO A 878 28.23 22.20 14.62
CA PRO A 878 28.22 20.78 14.28
C PRO A 878 28.80 20.55 12.88
N GLN A 879 29.29 19.34 12.63
CA GLN A 879 29.71 18.90 11.30
C GLN A 879 28.99 17.62 10.91
N VAL A 880 28.45 17.58 9.69
CA VAL A 880 27.68 16.45 9.17
C VAL A 880 28.30 16.01 7.86
N ILE A 881 29.02 14.89 7.93
CA ILE A 881 29.95 14.41 6.92
C ILE A 881 29.35 13.20 6.20
N ILE A 882 29.38 13.25 4.88
CA ILE A 882 28.88 12.18 4.01
C ILE A 882 29.83 11.98 2.81
N PRO A 883 29.95 10.77 2.25
CA PRO A 883 30.70 10.55 1.02
C PRO A 883 30.16 11.35 -0.16
N VAL A 884 31.06 11.89 -0.98
CA VAL A 884 30.71 12.64 -2.20
C VAL A 884 29.87 11.79 -3.16
N SER A 885 30.09 10.48 -3.20
CA SER A 885 29.32 9.56 -4.03
C SER A 885 27.82 9.57 -3.71
N GLN A 886 27.45 9.75 -2.45
CA GLN A 886 26.05 9.79 -1.99
C GLN A 886 25.39 11.16 -2.16
N LEU A 887 26.16 12.22 -2.49
CA LEU A 887 25.63 13.56 -2.75
C LEU A 887 25.21 13.77 -4.20
N SER A 888 25.51 12.83 -5.10
CA SER A 888 25.19 12.92 -6.53
C SER A 888 23.68 13.14 -6.76
N GLY A 889 23.31 14.26 -7.40
CA GLY A 889 21.91 14.60 -7.69
C GLY A 889 21.13 15.26 -6.53
N SER A 890 21.74 15.44 -5.36
CA SER A 890 21.08 16.06 -4.19
C SER A 890 20.93 17.59 -4.28
N GLY A 891 21.70 18.26 -5.15
CA GLY A 891 21.77 19.72 -5.19
C GLY A 891 22.58 20.36 -4.05
N LEU A 892 23.14 19.56 -3.13
CA LEU A 892 23.95 20.04 -2.02
C LEU A 892 25.39 20.34 -2.46
N CYS A 893 25.96 21.41 -1.91
CA CYS A 893 27.38 21.78 -2.05
C CYS A 893 27.92 21.78 -3.50
N GLY A 894 27.15 22.29 -4.46
CA GLY A 894 27.59 22.45 -5.86
C GLY A 894 27.40 21.21 -6.75
N SER A 895 26.80 20.14 -6.23
CA SER A 895 26.38 18.97 -7.01
C SER A 895 25.25 19.40 -7.96
N ALA A 896 25.53 19.60 -9.26
CA ALA A 896 24.56 20.12 -10.22
C ALA A 896 23.27 19.29 -10.26
N LYS A 897 22.10 19.98 -10.31
CA LYS A 897 20.83 19.37 -10.73
C LYS A 897 20.94 19.01 -12.22
N SER A 898 21.43 17.82 -12.55
CA SER A 898 21.18 17.26 -13.88
C SER A 898 19.68 17.10 -14.06
N ALA A 899 19.17 17.54 -15.21
CA ALA A 899 17.77 17.53 -15.58
C ALA A 899 17.08 16.21 -15.18
N VAL A 900 15.90 16.37 -14.59
CA VAL A 900 15.00 15.32 -14.11
C VAL A 900 15.01 14.12 -15.07
N THR A 901 15.68 13.06 -14.64
CA THR A 901 15.33 11.69 -15.01
C THR A 901 14.84 11.06 -13.71
N THR A 902 13.52 11.02 -13.57
CA THR A 902 12.83 10.35 -12.47
C THR A 902 13.17 8.85 -12.50
N THR A 903 14.19 8.47 -11.76
CA THR A 903 14.43 7.08 -11.36
C THR A 903 14.56 7.02 -9.84
N SER A 904 13.44 7.20 -9.13
CA SER A 904 13.25 6.64 -7.79
C SER A 904 12.46 5.33 -7.94
N GLY A 905 13.18 4.25 -8.15
CA GLY A 905 12.65 2.91 -7.91
C GLY A 905 12.45 2.74 -6.41
N ASN A 906 11.27 3.12 -5.93
CA ASN A 906 10.85 2.87 -4.56
C ASN A 906 10.67 1.35 -4.43
N LYS A 907 11.58 0.68 -3.71
CA LYS A 907 11.62 -0.80 -3.60
C LYS A 907 10.67 -1.39 -2.54
N ASN A 908 9.73 -0.62 -2.01
CA ASN A 908 9.05 -0.99 -0.77
C ASN A 908 7.58 -1.39 -0.90
N GLY A 909 6.96 -1.33 -2.08
CA GLY A 909 5.59 -1.85 -2.23
C GLY A 909 5.51 -3.38 -2.31
N ALA A 910 6.63 -4.06 -2.53
CA ALA A 910 6.71 -5.52 -2.56
C ALA A 910 6.46 -6.19 -1.19
N THR A 911 6.69 -5.51 -0.05
CA THR A 911 6.57 -6.13 1.28
C THR A 911 5.14 -6.18 1.81
N ALA A 912 4.32 -5.13 1.61
CA ALA A 912 2.90 -5.16 1.98
C ALA A 912 2.10 -6.17 1.13
N LEU A 913 2.43 -6.29 -0.16
CA LEU A 913 1.86 -7.29 -1.06
C LEU A 913 2.45 -8.70 -0.86
N GLY A 914 3.67 -8.80 -0.33
CA GLY A 914 4.28 -10.05 0.15
C GLY A 914 3.50 -10.70 1.30
N TYR A 915 2.97 -9.91 2.24
CA TYR A 915 2.11 -10.44 3.32
C TYR A 915 0.73 -10.88 2.81
N VAL A 916 0.15 -10.14 1.87
CA VAL A 916 -1.14 -10.51 1.23
C VAL A 916 -0.98 -11.79 0.41
N SER A 917 0.10 -11.93 -0.36
CA SER A 917 0.40 -13.15 -1.11
C SER A 917 0.72 -14.34 -0.20
N ALA A 918 1.42 -14.14 0.92
CA ALA A 918 1.68 -15.19 1.91
C ALA A 918 0.40 -15.64 2.64
N PHE A 919 -0.47 -14.68 3.01
CA PHE A 919 -1.76 -14.98 3.63
C PHE A 919 -2.70 -15.71 2.66
N LEU A 920 -2.75 -15.31 1.39
CA LEU A 920 -3.52 -16.00 0.35
C LEU A 920 -2.93 -17.37 0.01
N ALA A 921 -1.60 -17.53 -0.03
CA ALA A 921 -0.97 -18.85 -0.18
C ALA A 921 -1.35 -19.78 0.98
N ALA A 922 -1.35 -19.26 2.22
CA ALA A 922 -1.82 -20.01 3.38
C ALA A 922 -3.33 -20.33 3.29
N ALA A 923 -4.17 -19.38 2.87
CA ALA A 923 -5.61 -19.57 2.70
C ALA A 923 -5.93 -20.59 1.59
N VAL A 924 -5.26 -20.50 0.44
CA VAL A 924 -5.37 -21.46 -0.67
C VAL A 924 -4.91 -22.86 -0.21
N GLY A 925 -3.85 -22.95 0.61
CA GLY A 925 -3.39 -24.21 1.19
C GLY A 925 -4.41 -24.83 2.16
N VAL A 926 -4.96 -24.03 3.08
CA VAL A 926 -5.98 -24.49 4.06
C VAL A 926 -7.28 -24.89 3.36
N VAL A 927 -7.75 -24.08 2.41
CA VAL A 927 -8.96 -24.37 1.63
C VAL A 927 -8.74 -25.55 0.69
N GLY A 928 -7.51 -25.78 0.23
CA GLY A 928 -7.12 -26.96 -0.53
C GLY A 928 -7.37 -28.29 0.19
N VAL A 929 -7.37 -28.31 1.53
CA VAL A 929 -7.63 -29.55 2.31
C VAL A 929 -9.14 -29.81 2.47
N LEU A 930 -9.99 -28.78 2.37
CA LEU A 930 -11.43 -28.91 2.61
C LEU A 930 -12.14 -29.91 1.68
N PRO A 931 -11.86 -29.95 0.35
CA PRO A 931 -12.47 -30.94 -0.55
C PRO A 931 -12.06 -32.40 -0.28
N LEU A 932 -11.07 -32.66 0.58
CA LEU A 932 -10.67 -34.01 1.00
C LEU A 932 -11.38 -34.47 2.29
N LEU A 933 -12.01 -33.54 3.01
CA LEU A 933 -12.73 -33.78 4.26
C LEU A 933 -14.22 -34.07 4.04
N PHE A 934 -14.71 -33.84 2.82
CA PHE A 934 -16.06 -34.16 2.32
C PHE A 934 -15.96 -35.24 1.25
#